data_AF-A0A2D5PDP4-F1
#
_entry.id   AF-A0A2D5PDP4-F1
#
_cell.length_a   1.000
_cell.length_b   1.000
_cell.length_c   1.000
_cell.angle_alpha   90.00
_cell.angle_beta   90.00
_cell.angle_gamma   90.00
#
_symmetry.space_group_name_H-M   'P 1'
#
loop_
_entity.id
_entity.type
_entity.pdbx_description
1 polymer ?
#
loop_
_entity_poly.entity_id
_entity_poly.type
_entity_poly.pdbx_seq_one_letter_code
_entity_poly.pdbx_strand_id
1 'polypeptide(L)'
;MHQFDKNTIVTFDPSSADSISQALSEYSRLLDSDKVMKPGRFENDFDIEFRAEENGTVRRLQMADVTDSKISALLREALALHADGESNIPDGVIADDDPVYVSEPIFFAIALQDKSLLTSVREAVQAIVRFARRHNDTDAMWLDDMAVFGAEAVYMLACVNPDCSPLLGQFFIPYWDDEHAPSYTDYLASYLQKFGWCHETISAFIWCDNSAFRHGMFCEEYQERAFYQPLGEYLKENPEEYQWFRMALAQRLLEQPMMLSTTDEPLNQNPVLGFYMTLLPFEGDRWEEEDVDAFMQKTFISASLEDEATELFKLLKERTMNPLTCYAKAHIERDEDYEEYLENDNLSLESLRDFILALPQGDGLWRYIIDGSEQQAFDQLTEVDVYQLANDKARGFKSMLDDQILMRNNNQSIVRELSELLEDIEDRLLHWDVVEEFADILPSADESQRQQQYLRILDIFYRILNPSQLPEIFREKLTEDSGILSAEEYYSRYSDVAPQEADKQAAREAQQSILRAFEDMDDQIYGPLLQRALKQFEEHRELYHPQALADLQRAYNEKFLAGMDEGDDEREEDDDDDNWDGDYRNDEDRDNNESMAENADKGADAENSKEQISSLLGLGHYALSAWLIYNDCLQQRFDEITGAWIELFEGDDFWQKSAQLLSEQFAEETHGSEKVKALTDEQRQQITHYYLAVEKDEALVSADDMVALSDQSMYRDDEVRGDEVYASISEKQKAYKVFHDYDDDYQRVVLSCFWLQQLPLMNNTRNRSRRVWQYLIKLGPVKVTSLVAKTYSEHNYRTEFESPVTQVECMEKLQRLGVDQAYTQAYEISRIHPLGDSDEYRQWLDMYSSIEDDDNSMIGGMARRKAQALRTGLDYICTVDKLQFYRHLELRYPQFSYEKDEGLQKDFRNAINIFVRSNILAWEDALHNEFSSQCSSTDVDSKKANSKPIKIADDHLTEEHLHCGYGSWLDLFILQDMGDHYEYFAGSSVPEDGLRRYRGSALIFNKSADRDAVIQRIKAFGPVGGKKGKSDRIEWLENLLTGYLEGTTDWETIWPVFHAHISRDDFRPEGPDHCVLGLNDFIMMLPSDQRDRLARLCITHSYRGLRLFDSDFVDEYKQLRVKNNVVSYDEMVTDDNDREDYEEDAADVLLQWLEGIRVPALNRLRYCLEHNELDACVKHVGHINEQEDIKKISDSMSAGERANLVAMLAKTSSTEGLLAKFIKDKSRKVRDVVERLIN
;
A
#
# COMPACT_ATOMS: atom_id res chain seq x y z
N MET A 1 -23.36 4.17 16.04
CA MET A 1 -24.22 5.37 15.81
C MET A 1 -24.36 6.36 16.99
N HIS A 2 -23.49 6.34 18.02
CA HIS A 2 -23.40 7.37 19.08
C HIS A 2 -21.98 7.98 19.20
N GLN A 3 -21.11 7.69 18.23
CA GLN A 3 -19.67 8.05 18.23
C GLN A 3 -19.47 9.56 18.39
N PHE A 4 -20.21 10.36 17.61
CA PHE A 4 -20.08 11.82 17.60
C PHE A 4 -20.94 12.55 18.65
N ASP A 5 -21.51 11.86 19.64
CA ASP A 5 -22.38 12.46 20.67
C ASP A 5 -21.67 13.57 21.46
N LYS A 6 -22.26 14.77 21.50
CA LYS A 6 -21.64 15.95 22.12
C LYS A 6 -21.93 15.99 23.62
N ASN A 7 -20.88 16.07 24.45
CA ASN A 7 -21.02 16.08 25.91
C ASN A 7 -21.08 17.49 26.50
N THR A 8 -20.50 18.46 25.82
CA THR A 8 -20.47 19.85 26.28
C THR A 8 -21.67 20.62 25.73
N ILE A 9 -22.71 20.75 26.55
CA ILE A 9 -23.94 21.47 26.18
C ILE A 9 -23.88 22.94 26.58
N VAL A 10 -23.98 23.85 25.60
CA VAL A 10 -24.10 25.30 25.82
C VAL A 10 -25.56 25.71 25.67
N THR A 11 -26.22 26.05 26.79
CA THR A 11 -27.63 26.48 26.80
C THR A 11 -27.78 28.00 26.75
N PHE A 12 -28.81 28.49 26.06
CA PHE A 12 -29.14 29.91 25.99
C PHE A 12 -30.63 30.16 25.69
N ASP A 13 -31.15 31.33 26.03
CA ASP A 13 -32.49 31.78 25.62
C ASP A 13 -32.42 32.45 24.23
N PRO A 14 -33.00 31.86 23.17
CA PRO A 14 -32.95 32.42 21.81
C PRO A 14 -33.65 33.78 21.66
N SER A 15 -34.48 34.18 22.61
CA SER A 15 -35.18 35.47 22.62
C SER A 15 -34.41 36.57 23.37
N SER A 16 -33.27 36.25 23.98
CA SER A 16 -32.50 37.15 24.84
C SER A 16 -31.11 37.44 24.28
N ALA A 17 -30.91 38.66 23.76
CA ALA A 17 -29.61 39.10 23.25
C ALA A 17 -28.48 38.97 24.29
N ASP A 18 -28.75 39.29 25.56
CA ASP A 18 -27.77 39.13 26.64
C ASP A 18 -27.39 37.65 26.85
N SER A 19 -28.36 36.73 26.75
CA SER A 19 -28.11 35.28 26.87
C SER A 19 -27.29 34.75 25.69
N ILE A 20 -27.62 35.17 24.46
CA ILE A 20 -26.88 34.79 23.26
C ILE A 20 -25.43 35.31 23.33
N SER A 21 -25.23 36.57 23.75
CA SER A 21 -23.89 37.14 23.91
C SER A 21 -23.05 36.41 24.96
N GLN A 22 -23.66 35.90 26.04
CA GLN A 22 -22.97 35.09 27.04
C GLN A 22 -22.56 33.73 26.48
N ALA A 23 -23.45 33.07 25.72
CA ALA A 23 -23.13 31.80 25.05
C ALA A 23 -22.00 31.95 24.01
N LEU A 24 -21.99 33.03 23.21
CA LEU A 24 -20.88 33.35 22.29
C LEU A 24 -19.55 33.55 23.03
N SER A 25 -19.59 34.21 24.20
CA SER A 25 -18.40 34.44 25.03
C SER A 25 -17.87 33.13 25.64
N GLU A 26 -18.78 32.25 26.06
CA GLU A 26 -18.41 30.94 26.60
C GLU A 26 -17.82 30.04 25.50
N TYR A 27 -18.42 30.03 24.31
CA TYR A 27 -17.87 29.29 23.17
C TYR A 27 -16.45 29.77 22.81
N SER A 28 -16.24 31.09 22.76
CA SER A 28 -14.91 31.68 22.55
C SER A 28 -13.90 31.22 23.60
N ARG A 29 -14.32 31.15 24.88
CA ARG A 29 -13.48 30.70 25.99
C ARG A 29 -13.11 29.22 25.85
N LEU A 30 -14.04 28.38 25.39
CA LEU A 30 -13.78 26.96 25.16
C LEU A 30 -12.75 26.77 24.04
N LEU A 31 -12.90 27.47 22.90
CA LEU A 31 -11.96 27.48 21.76
C LEU A 31 -10.56 27.97 22.17
N ASP A 32 -10.48 29.07 22.93
CA ASP A 32 -9.21 29.60 23.41
C ASP A 32 -8.52 28.68 24.44
N SER A 33 -9.23 27.69 24.99
CA SER A 33 -8.71 26.70 25.95
C SER A 33 -8.59 25.28 25.41
N ASP A 34 -8.84 25.07 24.11
CA ASP A 34 -8.87 23.77 23.42
C ASP A 34 -9.82 22.74 24.07
N LYS A 35 -10.84 23.23 24.81
CA LYS A 35 -11.89 22.41 25.44
C LYS A 35 -13.12 22.21 24.55
N VAL A 36 -12.95 22.46 23.25
CA VAL A 36 -13.97 22.20 22.24
C VAL A 36 -13.84 20.79 21.66
N MET A 37 -12.72 20.12 21.88
CA MET A 37 -12.45 18.78 21.34
C MET A 37 -12.57 17.71 22.43
N LYS A 38 -13.01 16.51 22.05
CA LYS A 38 -12.82 15.29 22.84
C LYS A 38 -11.40 14.75 22.63
N PRO A 39 -10.69 14.28 23.68
CA PRO A 39 -9.40 13.62 23.50
C PRO A 39 -9.59 12.22 22.86
N GLY A 40 -8.95 11.95 21.71
CA GLY A 40 -8.95 10.65 21.00
C GLY A 40 -7.62 10.35 20.28
N ARG A 41 -7.34 9.08 19.92
CA ARG A 41 -6.08 8.62 19.27
C ARG A 41 -5.94 8.98 17.82
N PHE A 42 -7.05 8.95 17.08
CA PHE A 42 -7.07 9.22 15.65
C PHE A 42 -7.95 10.42 15.30
N GLU A 43 -8.97 10.73 16.11
CA GLU A 43 -9.87 11.87 15.87
C GLU A 43 -10.03 12.70 17.15
N ASN A 44 -9.72 13.99 17.06
CA ASN A 44 -10.26 14.95 18.01
C ASN A 44 -11.63 15.35 17.46
N ASP A 45 -12.71 14.89 18.08
CA ASP A 45 -14.05 15.32 17.70
C ASP A 45 -14.46 16.62 18.38
N PHE A 46 -15.10 17.51 17.65
CA PHE A 46 -15.80 18.65 18.26
C PHE A 46 -16.87 18.14 19.26
N ASP A 47 -16.87 18.64 20.50
CA ASP A 47 -17.68 18.14 21.63
C ASP A 47 -18.81 19.10 22.05
N ILE A 48 -19.10 20.14 21.26
CA ILE A 48 -20.07 21.17 21.66
C ILE A 48 -21.41 21.01 20.94
N GLU A 49 -22.49 21.09 21.72
CA GLU A 49 -23.83 21.29 21.18
C GLU A 49 -24.53 22.50 21.82
N PHE A 50 -25.14 23.34 20.97
CA PHE A 50 -25.94 24.48 21.38
C PHE A 50 -27.40 24.09 21.54
N ARG A 51 -28.02 24.39 22.70
CA ARG A 51 -29.43 24.07 22.97
C ARG A 51 -30.22 25.28 23.45
N ALA A 52 -31.47 25.38 23.02
CA ALA A 52 -32.38 26.43 23.45
C ALA A 52 -32.97 26.13 24.83
N GLU A 53 -32.90 27.10 25.75
CA GLU A 53 -33.57 27.08 27.04
C GLU A 53 -34.78 28.03 27.01
N GLU A 54 -35.99 27.46 26.97
CA GLU A 54 -37.24 28.22 26.99
C GLU A 54 -38.12 27.75 28.15
N ASN A 55 -38.55 28.69 29.01
CA ASN A 55 -39.45 28.42 30.14
C ASN A 55 -38.97 27.29 31.09
N GLY A 56 -37.66 27.07 31.21
CA GLY A 56 -37.05 26.03 32.05
C GLY A 56 -37.00 24.64 31.41
N THR A 57 -37.25 24.55 30.10
CA THR A 57 -37.06 23.34 29.28
C THR A 57 -35.91 23.57 28.30
N VAL A 58 -35.00 22.60 28.21
CA VAL A 58 -33.89 22.58 27.26
C VAL A 58 -34.26 21.69 26.09
N ARG A 59 -34.05 22.17 24.85
CA ARG A 59 -34.32 21.42 23.61
C ARG A 59 -33.23 21.69 22.57
N ARG A 60 -33.05 20.76 21.62
CA ARG A 60 -32.21 21.00 20.43
C ARG A 60 -32.72 22.17 19.59
N LEU A 61 -31.78 22.89 18.98
CA LEU A 61 -32.09 23.99 18.07
C LEU A 61 -32.75 23.48 16.79
N GLN A 62 -33.63 24.29 16.21
CA GLN A 62 -34.41 23.94 15.04
C GLN A 62 -34.20 25.00 13.96
N MET A 63 -34.26 24.62 12.69
CA MET A 63 -34.19 25.57 11.56
C MET A 63 -35.24 26.69 11.66
N ALA A 64 -36.38 26.42 12.29
CA ALA A 64 -37.46 27.38 12.51
C ALA A 64 -37.17 28.43 13.61
N ASP A 65 -36.12 28.25 14.41
CA ASP A 65 -35.70 29.22 15.43
C ASP A 65 -35.09 30.49 14.80
N VAL A 66 -34.66 30.40 13.53
CA VAL A 66 -34.23 31.54 12.72
C VAL A 66 -35.45 32.19 12.06
N THR A 67 -35.96 33.25 12.68
CA THR A 67 -37.17 33.97 12.27
C THR A 67 -36.98 34.99 11.14
N ASP A 68 -35.77 35.55 10.97
CA ASP A 68 -35.45 36.45 9.86
C ASP A 68 -35.30 35.65 8.56
N SER A 69 -36.14 35.94 7.56
CA SER A 69 -36.17 35.17 6.31
C SER A 69 -34.90 35.29 5.47
N LYS A 70 -34.13 36.38 5.60
CA LYS A 70 -32.86 36.54 4.89
C LYS A 70 -31.76 35.72 5.56
N ILE A 71 -31.71 35.74 6.89
CA ILE A 71 -30.74 34.94 7.64
C ILE A 71 -31.06 33.45 7.52
N SER A 72 -32.34 33.07 7.53
CA SER A 72 -32.78 31.69 7.28
C SER A 72 -32.39 31.20 5.88
N ALA A 73 -32.52 32.05 4.85
CA ALA A 73 -32.05 31.73 3.50
C ALA A 73 -30.53 31.58 3.44
N LEU A 74 -29.79 32.44 4.15
CA LEU A 74 -28.34 32.39 4.22
C LEU A 74 -27.82 31.15 4.97
N LEU A 75 -28.51 30.72 6.04
CA LEU A 75 -28.21 29.48 6.75
C LEU A 75 -28.38 28.25 5.84
N ARG A 76 -29.49 28.20 5.08
CA ARG A 76 -29.71 27.12 4.10
C ARG A 76 -28.65 27.13 3.00
N GLU A 77 -28.27 28.31 2.54
CA GLU A 77 -27.19 28.48 1.57
C GLU A 77 -25.87 27.96 2.12
N ALA A 78 -25.52 28.27 3.37
CA ALA A 78 -24.29 27.81 4.01
C ALA A 78 -24.25 26.27 4.15
N LEU A 79 -25.32 25.67 4.69
CA LEU A 79 -25.42 24.22 4.86
C LEU A 79 -25.37 23.46 3.52
N ALA A 80 -25.86 24.07 2.43
CA ALA A 80 -25.85 23.46 1.09
C ALA A 80 -24.48 23.46 0.41
N LEU A 81 -23.48 24.18 0.96
CA LEU A 81 -22.10 24.17 0.47
C LEU A 81 -21.26 23.04 1.12
N HIS A 82 -21.89 22.19 1.93
CA HIS A 82 -21.29 20.99 2.50
C HIS A 82 -21.02 19.92 1.43
N ALA A 83 -20.19 18.92 1.74
CA ALA A 83 -19.92 17.78 0.87
C ALA A 83 -21.19 17.05 0.43
N ASP A 84 -22.17 16.89 1.33
CA ASP A 84 -23.47 16.26 1.04
C ASP A 84 -24.47 17.18 0.32
N GLY A 85 -24.07 18.42 0.03
CA GLY A 85 -24.89 19.42 -0.63
C GLY A 85 -26.22 19.67 0.08
N GLU A 86 -27.33 19.60 -0.66
CA GLU A 86 -28.67 19.83 -0.11
C GLU A 86 -29.08 18.80 0.95
N SER A 87 -28.44 17.62 1.00
CA SER A 87 -28.76 16.55 1.96
C SER A 87 -28.35 16.92 3.40
N ASN A 88 -27.39 17.83 3.57
CA ASN A 88 -26.98 18.35 4.89
C ASN A 88 -28.02 19.30 5.51
N ILE A 89 -29.05 19.69 4.78
CA ILE A 89 -30.13 20.53 5.32
C ILE A 89 -31.13 19.62 6.05
N PRO A 90 -31.33 19.76 7.38
CA PRO A 90 -32.22 18.87 8.12
C PRO A 90 -33.67 18.98 7.63
N ASP A 91 -34.25 17.84 7.26
CA ASP A 91 -35.62 17.70 6.81
C ASP A 91 -36.57 17.44 8.00
N GLY A 92 -36.99 18.50 8.68
CA GLY A 92 -38.04 18.43 9.69
C GLY A 92 -37.59 18.86 11.09
N VAL A 93 -38.06 18.13 12.10
CA VAL A 93 -37.73 18.39 13.51
C VAL A 93 -36.53 17.55 13.90
N ILE A 94 -35.49 18.18 14.43
CA ILE A 94 -34.29 17.51 14.93
C ILE A 94 -34.61 16.95 16.32
N ALA A 95 -34.70 15.62 16.45
CA ALA A 95 -34.99 14.90 17.68
C ALA A 95 -33.74 14.76 18.57
N ASP A 96 -33.94 14.40 19.84
CA ASP A 96 -32.84 14.26 20.82
C ASP A 96 -31.88 13.11 20.48
N ASP A 97 -32.33 12.12 19.69
CA ASP A 97 -31.60 10.93 19.24
C ASP A 97 -31.16 10.98 17.76
N ASP A 98 -31.41 12.08 17.05
CA ASP A 98 -30.96 12.23 15.65
C ASP A 98 -29.44 12.47 15.58
N PRO A 99 -28.69 11.76 14.71
CA PRO A 99 -27.23 11.91 14.57
C PRO A 99 -26.78 13.20 13.87
N VAL A 100 -27.71 14.11 13.54
CA VAL A 100 -27.41 15.35 12.78
C VAL A 100 -26.89 16.46 13.70
N TYR A 101 -25.72 17.04 13.40
CA TYR A 101 -25.04 18.02 14.26
C TYR A 101 -24.97 19.47 13.72
N VAL A 102 -26.10 20.06 13.31
CA VAL A 102 -26.14 21.45 12.77
C VAL A 102 -26.38 22.55 13.82
N SER A 103 -26.09 22.32 15.10
CA SER A 103 -26.45 23.26 16.17
C SER A 103 -25.65 24.58 16.14
N GLU A 104 -24.37 24.53 15.79
CA GLU A 104 -23.51 25.71 15.64
C GLU A 104 -23.99 26.66 14.53
N PRO A 105 -24.22 26.22 13.29
CA PRO A 105 -24.70 27.11 12.25
C PRO A 105 -26.08 27.71 12.60
N ILE A 106 -26.99 26.95 13.22
CA ILE A 106 -28.28 27.50 13.68
C ILE A 106 -28.05 28.56 14.78
N PHE A 107 -27.16 28.33 15.74
CA PHE A 107 -26.84 29.30 16.80
C PHE A 107 -26.30 30.62 16.25
N PHE A 108 -25.34 30.57 15.32
CA PHE A 108 -24.80 31.78 14.68
C PHE A 108 -25.85 32.49 13.82
N ALA A 109 -26.69 31.74 13.11
CA ALA A 109 -27.82 32.31 12.39
C ALA A 109 -28.79 33.03 13.36
N ILE A 110 -29.08 32.46 14.53
CA ILE A 110 -29.91 33.12 15.55
C ILE A 110 -29.27 34.44 16.00
N ALA A 111 -27.97 34.44 16.30
CA ALA A 111 -27.24 35.62 16.76
C ALA A 111 -27.19 36.73 15.69
N LEU A 112 -27.03 36.38 14.41
CA LEU A 112 -26.96 37.32 13.29
C LEU A 112 -28.29 38.05 13.02
N GLN A 113 -29.42 37.57 13.57
CA GLN A 113 -30.70 38.28 13.48
C GLN A 113 -30.69 39.60 14.27
N ASP A 114 -29.91 39.69 15.35
CA ASP A 114 -29.79 40.89 16.18
C ASP A 114 -28.49 41.64 15.89
N LYS A 115 -28.61 42.81 15.25
CA LYS A 115 -27.47 43.66 14.91
C LYS A 115 -26.67 44.13 16.12
N SER A 116 -27.24 44.16 17.32
CA SER A 116 -26.51 44.51 18.54
C SER A 116 -25.46 43.46 18.93
N LEU A 117 -25.61 42.22 18.45
CA LEU A 117 -24.70 41.10 18.71
C LEU A 117 -23.54 40.98 17.72
N LEU A 118 -23.50 41.79 16.66
CA LEU A 118 -22.46 41.69 15.62
C LEU A 118 -21.03 41.76 16.17
N THR A 119 -20.81 42.48 17.27
CA THR A 119 -19.49 42.53 17.92
C THR A 119 -19.16 41.20 18.59
N SER A 120 -20.09 40.65 19.39
CA SER A 120 -19.92 39.36 20.05
C SER A 120 -19.79 38.20 19.05
N VAL A 121 -20.55 38.23 17.95
CA VAL A 121 -20.45 37.25 16.86
C VAL A 121 -19.07 37.31 16.20
N ARG A 122 -18.57 38.52 15.92
CA ARG A 122 -17.23 38.71 15.36
C ARG A 122 -16.15 38.18 16.29
N GLU A 123 -16.26 38.41 17.60
CA GLU A 123 -15.30 37.91 18.59
C GLU A 123 -15.28 36.38 18.63
N ALA A 124 -16.45 35.73 18.55
CA ALA A 124 -16.55 34.28 18.49
C ALA A 124 -15.98 33.69 17.20
N VAL A 125 -16.29 34.26 16.03
CA VAL A 125 -15.68 33.82 14.75
C VAL A 125 -14.17 34.04 14.75
N GLN A 126 -13.67 35.12 15.38
CA GLN A 126 -12.23 35.30 15.55
C GLN A 126 -11.61 34.21 16.44
N ALA A 127 -12.33 33.66 17.41
CA ALA A 127 -11.86 32.54 18.20
C ALA A 127 -11.80 31.25 17.36
N ILE A 128 -12.79 30.99 16.50
CA ILE A 128 -12.80 29.85 15.55
C ILE A 128 -11.56 29.93 14.65
N VAL A 129 -11.34 31.08 13.99
CA VAL A 129 -10.18 31.28 13.11
C VAL A 129 -8.85 31.17 13.85
N ARG A 130 -8.77 31.68 15.10
CA ARG A 130 -7.56 31.51 15.92
C ARG A 130 -7.31 30.05 16.30
N PHE A 131 -8.37 29.27 16.49
CA PHE A 131 -8.27 27.85 16.79
C PHE A 131 -7.78 27.08 15.57
N ALA A 132 -8.44 27.23 14.40
CA ALA A 132 -8.03 26.60 13.14
C ALA A 132 -6.56 26.88 12.83
N ARG A 133 -6.13 28.14 12.90
CA ARG A 133 -4.73 28.53 12.66
C ARG A 133 -3.73 28.08 13.72
N ARG A 134 -4.16 27.83 14.96
CA ARG A 134 -3.24 27.40 16.03
C ARG A 134 -2.82 25.95 15.80
N HIS A 135 -3.79 25.13 15.38
CA HIS A 135 -3.62 23.72 15.08
C HIS A 135 -3.06 23.51 13.68
N ASN A 136 -3.61 24.22 12.67
CA ASN A 136 -3.25 24.04 11.26
C ASN A 136 -3.32 22.57 10.87
N ASP A 137 -4.42 21.93 11.24
CA ASP A 137 -4.68 20.52 11.01
C ASP A 137 -6.20 20.32 10.92
N THR A 138 -6.70 19.72 9.85
CA THR A 138 -8.15 19.45 9.70
C THR A 138 -8.62 18.46 10.76
N ASP A 139 -7.73 17.57 11.25
CA ASP A 139 -8.02 16.61 12.33
C ASP A 139 -8.44 17.28 13.63
N ALA A 140 -7.99 18.51 13.86
CA ALA A 140 -8.40 19.30 15.01
C ALA A 140 -9.74 20.02 14.81
N MET A 141 -10.35 19.93 13.62
CA MET A 141 -11.50 20.71 13.19
C MET A 141 -12.72 19.85 12.82
N TRP A 142 -12.59 18.52 12.85
CA TRP A 142 -13.70 17.59 12.60
C TRP A 142 -14.86 17.80 13.57
N LEU A 143 -16.05 17.97 12.99
CA LEU A 143 -17.34 17.95 13.65
C LEU A 143 -17.88 16.51 13.73
N ASP A 144 -17.65 15.75 12.66
CA ASP A 144 -17.86 14.32 12.44
C ASP A 144 -16.90 13.86 11.33
N ASP A 145 -17.07 12.65 10.81
CA ASP A 145 -16.23 12.01 9.78
C ASP A 145 -16.19 12.74 8.42
N MET A 146 -17.13 13.67 8.16
CA MET A 146 -17.23 14.36 6.86
C MET A 146 -17.36 15.88 6.97
N ALA A 147 -17.52 16.43 8.18
CA ALA A 147 -17.83 17.83 8.41
C ALA A 147 -16.80 18.56 9.29
N VAL A 148 -16.53 19.82 8.98
CA VAL A 148 -15.61 20.68 9.71
C VAL A 148 -16.38 21.80 10.41
N PHE A 149 -16.19 21.98 11.71
CA PHE A 149 -16.94 22.98 12.47
C PHE A 149 -16.54 24.43 12.09
N GLY A 150 -17.48 25.36 12.22
CA GLY A 150 -17.24 26.79 12.08
C GLY A 150 -17.28 27.38 10.66
N ALA A 151 -17.15 26.58 9.60
CA ALA A 151 -17.12 27.06 8.21
C ALA A 151 -18.36 27.90 7.84
N GLU A 152 -19.55 27.38 8.15
CA GLU A 152 -20.83 28.05 7.92
C GLU A 152 -20.93 29.34 8.74
N ALA A 153 -20.51 29.31 10.00
CA ALA A 153 -20.56 30.47 10.90
C ALA A 153 -19.72 31.63 10.35
N VAL A 154 -18.50 31.33 9.89
CA VAL A 154 -17.58 32.32 9.31
C VAL A 154 -18.13 32.85 7.98
N TYR A 155 -18.63 31.97 7.11
CA TYR A 155 -19.25 32.34 5.83
C TYR A 155 -20.47 33.25 6.00
N MET A 156 -21.38 32.91 6.91
CA MET A 156 -22.56 33.71 7.20
C MET A 156 -22.19 35.10 7.73
N LEU A 157 -21.21 35.20 8.63
CA LEU A 157 -20.71 36.50 9.11
C LEU A 157 -20.12 37.33 7.97
N ALA A 158 -19.30 36.76 7.11
CA ALA A 158 -18.70 37.46 5.98
C ALA A 158 -19.76 37.97 4.98
N CYS A 159 -20.86 37.23 4.79
CA CYS A 159 -21.99 37.64 3.96
C CYS A 159 -22.82 38.78 4.59
N VAL A 160 -22.99 38.77 5.91
CA VAL A 160 -23.75 39.81 6.64
C VAL A 160 -22.92 41.08 6.84
N ASN A 161 -21.61 40.92 7.04
CA ASN A 161 -20.66 42.01 7.29
C ASN A 161 -19.38 41.81 6.44
N PRO A 162 -19.34 42.34 5.21
CA PRO A 162 -18.22 42.15 4.27
C PRO A 162 -16.84 42.56 4.79
N ASP A 163 -16.75 43.48 5.77
CA ASP A 163 -15.49 43.83 6.45
C ASP A 163 -14.85 42.63 7.20
N CYS A 164 -15.61 41.54 7.38
CA CYS A 164 -15.17 40.30 8.00
C CYS A 164 -14.73 39.23 6.97
N SER A 165 -14.72 39.52 5.67
CA SER A 165 -14.22 38.59 4.65
C SER A 165 -12.77 38.08 4.87
N PRO A 166 -11.84 38.83 5.52
CA PRO A 166 -10.55 38.26 5.88
C PRO A 166 -10.64 37.06 6.81
N LEU A 167 -11.64 37.01 7.70
CA LEU A 167 -11.84 35.88 8.61
C LEU A 167 -12.22 34.60 7.86
N LEU A 168 -13.00 34.74 6.77
CA LEU A 168 -13.32 33.61 5.90
C LEU A 168 -12.08 33.06 5.20
N GLY A 169 -11.23 33.94 4.66
CA GLY A 169 -9.95 33.50 4.08
C GLY A 169 -9.05 32.81 5.11
N GLN A 170 -8.90 33.40 6.29
CA GLN A 170 -8.02 32.89 7.35
C GLN A 170 -8.44 31.55 7.96
N PHE A 171 -9.72 31.18 7.83
CA PHE A 171 -10.24 29.91 8.34
C PHE A 171 -9.66 28.72 7.57
N PHE A 172 -9.46 28.86 6.25
CA PHE A 172 -8.89 27.81 5.40
C PHE A 172 -7.37 27.77 5.55
N ILE A 173 -6.93 26.83 6.39
CA ILE A 173 -5.55 26.58 6.78
C ILE A 173 -4.77 25.81 5.69
N PRO A 174 -3.43 26.00 5.58
CA PRO A 174 -2.59 25.30 4.61
C PRO A 174 -2.63 23.77 4.65
N TYR A 175 -2.55 23.17 5.83
CA TYR A 175 -2.62 21.71 5.98
C TYR A 175 -4.09 21.34 6.13
N TRP A 176 -4.66 20.90 5.02
CA TRP A 176 -6.09 20.63 4.88
C TRP A 176 -6.26 19.28 4.21
N ASP A 177 -7.11 18.44 4.78
CA ASP A 177 -7.53 17.18 4.19
C ASP A 177 -8.38 17.43 2.92
N ASP A 178 -7.76 17.29 1.76
CA ASP A 178 -8.39 17.44 0.46
C ASP A 178 -9.05 16.16 -0.05
N GLU A 179 -8.87 15.02 0.63
CA GLU A 179 -9.50 13.75 0.32
C GLU A 179 -10.91 13.67 0.93
N HIS A 180 -11.02 13.94 2.23
CA HIS A 180 -12.27 13.85 2.98
C HIS A 180 -13.03 15.19 3.08
N ALA A 181 -12.34 16.34 2.97
CA ALA A 181 -12.97 17.68 2.97
C ALA A 181 -12.76 18.55 1.69
N PRO A 182 -12.80 18.02 0.45
CA PRO A 182 -12.54 18.80 -0.78
C PRO A 182 -13.58 19.90 -1.08
N SER A 183 -14.82 19.69 -0.68
CA SER A 183 -15.99 20.53 -1.02
C SER A 183 -15.95 21.92 -0.37
N TYR A 184 -15.14 22.11 0.67
CA TYR A 184 -15.09 23.38 1.41
C TYR A 184 -14.54 24.55 0.57
N THR A 185 -13.89 24.27 -0.57
CA THR A 185 -13.48 25.29 -1.54
C THR A 185 -14.67 26.12 -2.07
N ASP A 186 -15.88 25.55 -2.05
CA ASP A 186 -17.12 26.19 -2.51
C ASP A 186 -17.53 27.41 -1.67
N TYR A 187 -17.09 27.52 -0.41
CA TYR A 187 -17.41 28.68 0.44
C TYR A 187 -16.82 29.98 -0.10
N LEU A 188 -15.55 29.97 -0.52
CA LEU A 188 -14.92 31.15 -1.12
C LEU A 188 -15.40 31.37 -2.56
N ALA A 189 -15.65 30.29 -3.32
CA ALA A 189 -16.20 30.38 -4.66
C ALA A 189 -17.60 31.02 -4.66
N SER A 190 -18.49 30.57 -3.77
CA SER A 190 -19.83 31.12 -3.56
C SER A 190 -19.77 32.59 -3.13
N TYR A 191 -18.84 32.94 -2.23
CA TYR A 191 -18.60 34.33 -1.84
C TYR A 191 -18.21 35.21 -3.04
N LEU A 192 -17.29 34.74 -3.89
CA LEU A 192 -16.91 35.43 -5.13
C LEU A 192 -18.09 35.56 -6.10
N GLN A 193 -18.87 34.51 -6.30
CA GLN A 193 -20.03 34.56 -7.19
C GLN A 193 -21.07 35.59 -6.73
N LYS A 194 -21.23 35.76 -5.41
CA LYS A 194 -22.19 36.65 -4.78
C LYS A 194 -21.81 38.13 -4.86
N PHE A 195 -20.54 38.45 -4.60
CA PHE A 195 -20.06 39.84 -4.50
C PHE A 195 -19.19 40.30 -5.68
N GLY A 196 -18.68 39.37 -6.47
CA GLY A 196 -17.69 39.62 -7.52
C GLY A 196 -16.35 40.09 -6.97
N TRP A 197 -15.43 40.46 -7.87
CA TRP A 197 -14.16 41.07 -7.47
C TRP A 197 -14.37 42.49 -6.96
N CYS A 198 -14.16 42.68 -5.66
CA CYS A 198 -14.09 43.96 -4.96
C CYS A 198 -13.02 43.86 -3.86
N HIS A 199 -12.70 44.97 -3.17
CA HIS A 199 -11.69 44.97 -2.12
C HIS A 199 -11.96 43.91 -1.03
N GLU A 200 -13.21 43.70 -0.65
CA GLU A 200 -13.61 42.73 0.36
C GLU A 200 -13.33 41.29 -0.13
N THR A 201 -13.71 40.94 -1.36
CA THR A 201 -13.44 39.60 -1.93
C THR A 201 -11.94 39.36 -2.16
N ILE A 202 -11.22 40.38 -2.65
CA ILE A 202 -9.76 40.30 -2.80
C ILE A 202 -9.06 40.20 -1.44
N SER A 203 -9.63 40.80 -0.38
CA SER A 203 -9.12 40.63 0.98
C SER A 203 -9.27 39.20 1.46
N ALA A 204 -10.39 38.51 1.19
CA ALA A 204 -10.53 37.10 1.51
C ALA A 204 -9.43 36.26 0.82
N PHE A 205 -9.14 36.53 -0.45
CA PHE A 205 -8.04 35.89 -1.19
C PHE A 205 -6.67 36.16 -0.56
N ILE A 206 -6.37 37.41 -0.19
CA ILE A 206 -5.07 37.80 0.40
C ILE A 206 -4.83 37.18 1.78
N TRP A 207 -5.91 37.01 2.56
CA TRP A 207 -5.84 36.50 3.92
C TRP A 207 -6.02 34.99 4.03
N CYS A 208 -6.27 34.30 2.90
CA CYS A 208 -6.27 32.84 2.81
C CYS A 208 -4.84 32.32 2.59
N ASP A 209 -4.36 31.47 3.49
CA ASP A 209 -3.02 30.89 3.41
C ASP A 209 -2.98 29.63 2.54
N ASN A 210 -4.09 28.91 2.41
CA ASN A 210 -4.20 27.74 1.55
C ASN A 210 -4.27 28.11 0.04
N SER A 211 -3.37 27.55 -0.77
CA SER A 211 -3.32 27.79 -2.22
C SER A 211 -4.46 27.15 -2.99
N ALA A 212 -4.89 25.95 -2.63
CA ALA A 212 -5.99 25.25 -3.27
C ALA A 212 -7.28 26.06 -3.14
N PHE A 213 -7.57 26.58 -1.95
CA PHE A 213 -8.74 27.44 -1.69
C PHE A 213 -8.68 28.78 -2.42
N ARG A 214 -7.51 29.42 -2.54
CA ARG A 214 -7.34 30.63 -3.35
C ARG A 214 -7.63 30.37 -4.83
N HIS A 215 -7.16 29.24 -5.35
CA HIS A 215 -7.42 28.81 -6.74
C HIS A 215 -8.89 28.43 -6.94
N GLY A 216 -9.45 27.70 -5.97
CA GLY A 216 -10.84 27.26 -5.86
C GLY A 216 -11.85 28.40 -5.92
N MET A 217 -11.46 29.65 -5.64
CA MET A 217 -12.34 30.80 -5.82
C MET A 217 -12.89 30.92 -7.26
N PHE A 218 -12.11 30.55 -8.27
CA PHE A 218 -12.48 30.74 -9.68
C PHE A 218 -12.26 29.52 -10.57
N CYS A 219 -11.61 28.46 -10.08
CA CYS A 219 -11.25 27.28 -10.86
C CYS A 219 -11.16 26.03 -9.96
N GLU A 220 -11.72 24.91 -10.40
CA GLU A 220 -11.53 23.61 -9.74
C GLU A 220 -10.08 23.13 -9.91
N GLU A 221 -9.57 22.39 -8.92
CA GLU A 221 -8.17 21.92 -8.83
C GLU A 221 -7.72 21.14 -10.08
N TYR A 222 -8.62 20.32 -10.65
CA TYR A 222 -8.35 19.43 -11.78
C TYR A 222 -8.92 19.89 -13.12
N GLN A 223 -9.48 21.10 -13.19
CA GLN A 223 -10.02 21.64 -14.44
C GLN A 223 -9.17 22.78 -14.99
N GLU A 224 -8.83 22.72 -16.28
CA GLU A 224 -8.16 23.84 -16.97
C GLU A 224 -9.07 25.08 -17.13
N ARG A 225 -10.39 24.92 -16.91
CA ARG A 225 -11.38 25.95 -17.22
C ARG A 225 -11.93 26.59 -15.94
N ALA A 226 -11.55 27.85 -15.74
CA ALA A 226 -12.14 28.69 -14.71
C ALA A 226 -13.67 28.87 -14.91
N PHE A 227 -14.45 28.66 -13.85
CA PHE A 227 -15.90 28.92 -13.81
C PHE A 227 -16.23 30.38 -13.49
N TYR A 228 -15.26 31.13 -12.95
CA TYR A 228 -15.33 32.59 -12.74
C TYR A 228 -14.11 33.29 -13.37
N GLN A 229 -14.16 34.62 -13.54
CA GLN A 229 -12.99 35.38 -14.03
C GLN A 229 -11.82 35.23 -13.03
N PRO A 230 -10.62 34.76 -13.45
CA PRO A 230 -9.45 34.70 -12.57
C PRO A 230 -9.05 36.07 -12.05
N LEU A 231 -8.59 36.15 -10.79
CA LEU A 231 -8.20 37.42 -10.17
C LEU A 231 -7.12 38.15 -10.98
N GLY A 232 -6.14 37.41 -11.49
CA GLY A 232 -5.07 37.97 -12.32
C GLY A 232 -5.58 38.68 -13.57
N GLU A 233 -6.60 38.14 -14.24
CA GLU A 233 -7.23 38.79 -15.39
C GLU A 233 -8.01 40.05 -14.98
N TYR A 234 -8.74 40.00 -13.86
CA TYR A 234 -9.40 41.17 -13.29
C TYR A 234 -8.40 42.30 -12.95
N LEU A 235 -7.25 41.96 -12.36
CA LEU A 235 -6.20 42.92 -12.01
C LEU A 235 -5.51 43.52 -13.25
N LYS A 236 -5.38 42.76 -14.34
CA LYS A 236 -4.90 43.28 -15.65
C LYS A 236 -5.87 44.32 -16.24
N GLU A 237 -7.16 44.06 -16.11
CA GLU A 237 -8.21 44.95 -16.62
C GLU A 237 -8.37 46.21 -15.74
N ASN A 238 -7.95 46.17 -14.47
CA ASN A 238 -8.12 47.24 -13.49
C ASN A 238 -6.78 47.56 -12.77
N PRO A 239 -5.87 48.34 -13.39
CA PRO A 239 -4.53 48.61 -12.85
C PRO A 239 -4.48 49.28 -11.48
N GLU A 240 -5.49 50.09 -11.14
CA GLU A 240 -5.66 50.68 -9.81
C GLU A 240 -5.90 49.62 -8.72
N GLU A 241 -6.67 48.57 -9.05
CA GLU A 241 -6.93 47.44 -8.16
C GLU A 241 -5.66 46.60 -7.98
N TYR A 242 -4.83 46.46 -9.02
CA TYR A 242 -3.52 45.81 -8.90
C TYR A 242 -2.57 46.56 -7.95
N GLN A 243 -2.55 47.90 -8.00
CA GLN A 243 -1.76 48.69 -7.06
C GLN A 243 -2.26 48.52 -5.62
N TRP A 244 -3.57 48.50 -5.43
CA TRP A 244 -4.17 48.25 -4.13
C TRP A 244 -3.87 46.83 -3.63
N PHE A 245 -4.01 45.80 -4.47
CA PHE A 245 -3.67 44.41 -4.17
C PHE A 245 -2.22 44.27 -3.68
N ARG A 246 -1.24 44.85 -4.40
CA ARG A 246 0.17 44.82 -3.97
C ARG A 246 0.37 45.46 -2.58
N MET A 247 -0.33 46.57 -2.31
CA MET A 247 -0.26 47.26 -1.02
C MET A 247 -0.92 46.44 0.09
N ALA A 248 -2.09 45.85 -0.18
CA ALA A 248 -2.85 45.05 0.76
C ALA A 248 -2.12 43.74 1.10
N LEU A 249 -1.57 43.04 0.11
CA LEU A 249 -0.75 41.84 0.32
C LEU A 249 0.50 42.15 1.15
N ALA A 250 1.18 43.26 0.83
CA ALA A 250 2.34 43.69 1.59
C ALA A 250 1.99 44.02 3.05
N GLN A 251 0.86 44.71 3.27
CA GLN A 251 0.38 45.02 4.61
C GLN A 251 0.04 43.73 5.37
N ARG A 252 -0.68 42.81 4.76
CA ARG A 252 -1.04 41.51 5.33
C ARG A 252 0.20 40.74 5.80
N LEU A 253 1.21 40.57 4.93
CA LEU A 253 2.41 39.79 5.28
C LEU A 253 3.28 40.44 6.35
N LEU A 254 3.18 41.77 6.54
CA LEU A 254 3.85 42.48 7.63
C LEU A 254 3.07 42.40 8.94
N GLU A 255 1.74 42.29 8.88
CA GLU A 255 0.86 42.16 10.04
C GLU A 255 0.79 40.71 10.56
N GLN A 256 0.71 39.73 9.64
CA GLN A 256 0.65 38.31 9.94
C GLN A 256 1.40 37.51 8.86
N PRO A 257 2.48 36.80 9.23
CA PRO A 257 3.18 35.88 8.32
C PRO A 257 2.24 34.82 7.73
N MET A 258 2.59 34.33 6.54
CA MET A 258 1.89 33.20 5.91
C MET A 258 2.18 31.90 6.67
N MET A 259 1.14 31.15 6.99
CA MET A 259 1.28 29.82 7.58
C MET A 259 1.79 28.83 6.55
N LEU A 260 2.74 27.96 6.93
CA LEU A 260 3.22 26.83 6.11
C LEU A 260 2.41 25.56 6.42
N SER A 261 2.43 24.56 5.53
CA SER A 261 1.67 23.33 5.74
C SER A 261 2.30 22.47 6.85
N THR A 262 3.58 22.15 6.74
CA THR A 262 4.33 21.34 7.72
C THR A 262 5.62 22.02 8.18
N THR A 263 6.28 21.44 9.19
CA THR A 263 7.57 21.91 9.72
C THR A 263 8.76 21.55 8.82
N ASP A 264 8.58 20.62 7.86
CA ASP A 264 9.57 20.27 6.82
C ASP A 264 9.84 21.42 5.84
N GLU A 265 8.87 22.34 5.70
CA GLU A 265 9.00 23.48 4.81
C GLU A 265 9.91 24.58 5.38
N PRO A 266 10.89 25.13 4.63
CA PRO A 266 11.78 26.16 5.17
C PRO A 266 11.10 27.53 5.44
N LEU A 267 11.28 28.09 6.65
CA LEU A 267 10.79 29.44 7.05
C LEU A 267 11.27 30.64 6.20
N ASN A 268 12.23 30.45 5.29
CA ASN A 268 12.80 31.53 4.48
C ASN A 268 12.32 31.56 3.03
N GLN A 269 11.26 30.80 2.71
CA GLN A 269 10.62 30.84 1.40
C GLN A 269 10.05 32.23 1.05
N ASN A 270 9.74 32.43 -0.23
CA ASN A 270 9.10 33.65 -0.72
C ASN A 270 7.58 33.44 -0.80
N PRO A 271 6.80 33.84 0.24
CA PRO A 271 5.35 33.63 0.25
C PRO A 271 4.62 34.39 -0.86
N VAL A 272 5.23 35.46 -1.39
CA VAL A 272 4.61 36.25 -2.47
C VAL A 272 4.47 35.43 -3.74
N LEU A 273 5.40 34.49 -4.01
CA LEU A 273 5.29 33.61 -5.18
C LEU A 273 4.03 32.75 -5.09
N GLY A 274 3.74 32.17 -3.92
CA GLY A 274 2.54 31.35 -3.71
C GLY A 274 1.22 32.10 -3.95
N PHE A 275 1.18 33.41 -3.66
CA PHE A 275 0.01 34.26 -4.00
C PHE A 275 -0.09 34.54 -5.50
N TYR A 276 1.05 34.74 -6.18
CA TYR A 276 1.08 35.01 -7.62
C TYR A 276 0.79 33.76 -8.46
N MET A 277 1.16 32.58 -7.95
CA MET A 277 0.85 31.29 -8.57
C MET A 277 -0.66 31.06 -8.67
N THR A 278 -1.44 31.54 -7.70
CA THR A 278 -2.90 31.36 -7.67
C THR A 278 -3.67 32.53 -8.29
N LEU A 279 -3.03 33.43 -9.05
CA LEU A 279 -3.73 34.54 -9.72
C LEU A 279 -4.40 34.12 -11.04
N LEU A 280 -3.86 33.11 -11.72
CA LEU A 280 -4.33 32.64 -13.02
C LEU A 280 -4.52 31.12 -12.97
N PRO A 281 -5.36 30.53 -13.85
CA PRO A 281 -5.47 29.08 -13.98
C PRO A 281 -4.12 28.49 -14.40
N PHE A 282 -3.67 27.47 -13.67
CA PHE A 282 -2.44 26.77 -14.00
C PHE A 282 -2.65 25.88 -15.23
N GLU A 283 -1.74 25.95 -16.21
CA GLU A 283 -1.77 25.14 -17.43
C GLU A 283 -0.52 24.26 -17.41
N GLY A 284 -0.64 23.01 -16.95
CA GLY A 284 0.48 22.07 -16.79
C GLY A 284 0.33 21.19 -15.54
N ASP A 285 1.32 20.36 -15.27
CA ASP A 285 1.41 19.59 -14.03
C ASP A 285 2.08 20.43 -12.93
N ARG A 286 1.40 20.59 -11.79
CA ARG A 286 1.91 21.39 -10.65
C ARG A 286 3.08 20.72 -9.94
N TRP A 287 3.24 19.41 -10.14
CA TRP A 287 4.35 18.61 -9.61
C TRP A 287 5.59 18.69 -10.51
N GLU A 288 5.44 19.15 -11.76
CA GLU A 288 6.53 19.33 -12.71
C GLU A 288 7.15 20.73 -12.60
N GLU A 289 8.41 20.81 -12.11
CA GLU A 289 9.13 22.08 -11.94
C GLU A 289 9.20 22.92 -13.23
N GLU A 290 9.31 22.27 -14.40
CA GLU A 290 9.42 22.98 -15.68
C GLU A 290 8.11 23.69 -16.06
N ASP A 291 6.97 23.11 -15.72
CA ASP A 291 5.64 23.69 -15.94
C ASP A 291 5.39 24.85 -14.98
N VAL A 292 5.80 24.71 -13.72
CA VAL A 292 5.74 25.80 -12.73
C VAL A 292 6.62 26.98 -13.15
N ASP A 293 7.86 26.72 -13.57
CA ASP A 293 8.77 27.75 -14.08
C ASP A 293 8.17 28.42 -15.33
N ALA A 294 7.68 27.64 -16.30
CA ALA A 294 7.07 28.17 -17.51
C ALA A 294 5.84 29.05 -17.21
N PHE A 295 5.00 28.61 -16.26
CA PHE A 295 3.86 29.36 -15.79
C PHE A 295 4.28 30.69 -15.15
N MET A 296 5.27 30.66 -14.26
CA MET A 296 5.75 31.86 -13.55
C MET A 296 6.44 32.87 -14.48
N GLN A 297 6.93 32.44 -15.63
CA GLN A 297 7.47 33.33 -16.68
C GLN A 297 6.39 33.98 -17.56
N LYS A 298 5.10 33.66 -17.41
CA LYS A 298 4.01 34.30 -18.17
C LYS A 298 3.99 35.81 -17.91
N THR A 299 3.88 36.60 -18.98
CA THR A 299 3.76 38.06 -18.89
C THR A 299 2.45 38.44 -18.20
N PHE A 300 2.54 39.27 -17.16
CA PHE A 300 1.40 39.65 -16.33
C PHE A 300 0.99 41.12 -16.53
N ILE A 301 1.59 42.06 -15.80
CA ILE A 301 1.26 43.50 -15.86
C ILE A 301 2.37 44.27 -16.59
N SER A 302 3.56 44.32 -15.99
CA SER A 302 4.72 45.00 -16.56
C SER A 302 5.92 44.07 -16.77
N ALA A 303 5.96 42.97 -16.02
CA ALA A 303 6.95 41.89 -16.12
C ALA A 303 6.26 40.51 -16.05
N SER A 304 7.04 39.44 -15.83
CA SER A 304 6.51 38.11 -15.54
C SER A 304 5.84 38.06 -14.16
N LEU A 305 5.05 37.02 -13.88
CA LEU A 305 4.49 36.78 -12.54
C LEU A 305 5.61 36.69 -11.49
N GLU A 306 6.70 35.97 -11.80
CA GLU A 306 7.86 35.82 -10.91
C GLU A 306 8.54 37.17 -10.62
N ASP A 307 8.75 38.00 -11.64
CA ASP A 307 9.44 39.28 -11.49
C ASP A 307 8.64 40.25 -10.61
N GLU A 308 7.32 40.35 -10.84
CA GLU A 308 6.43 41.19 -10.03
C GLU A 308 6.37 40.71 -8.56
N ALA A 309 6.29 39.39 -8.35
CA ALA A 309 6.32 38.79 -7.02
C ALA A 309 7.66 39.02 -6.30
N THR A 310 8.77 38.82 -7.01
CA THR A 310 10.13 38.99 -6.48
C THR A 310 10.42 40.45 -6.15
N GLU A 311 9.96 41.39 -6.96
CA GLU A 311 10.06 42.82 -6.66
C GLU A 311 9.34 43.16 -5.35
N LEU A 312 8.10 42.67 -5.18
CA LEU A 312 7.33 42.89 -3.96
C LEU A 312 7.97 42.23 -2.73
N PHE A 313 8.47 41.00 -2.86
CA PHE A 313 9.18 40.31 -1.78
C PHE A 313 10.44 41.05 -1.35
N LYS A 314 11.22 41.57 -2.31
CA LYS A 314 12.40 42.39 -2.02
C LYS A 314 12.03 43.65 -1.23
N LEU A 315 10.96 44.33 -1.62
CA LEU A 315 10.45 45.51 -0.88
C LEU A 315 10.00 45.15 0.55
N LEU A 316 9.47 43.95 0.77
CA LEU A 316 9.09 43.46 2.10
C LEU A 316 10.32 43.14 2.96
N LYS A 317 11.32 42.45 2.42
CA LYS A 317 12.57 42.13 3.12
C LYS A 317 13.39 43.39 3.47
N GLU A 318 13.22 44.48 2.74
CA GLU A 318 13.78 45.79 3.11
C GLU A 318 13.08 46.45 4.32
N ARG A 319 11.83 46.04 4.62
CA ARG A 319 10.99 46.64 5.67
C ARG A 319 10.97 45.84 6.98
N THR A 320 11.32 44.56 6.97
CA THR A 320 11.32 43.71 8.15
C THR A 320 12.48 42.71 8.14
N MET A 321 12.99 42.41 9.34
CA MET A 321 13.94 41.30 9.56
C MET A 321 13.22 40.03 10.01
N ASN A 322 11.92 40.10 10.33
CA ASN A 322 11.15 38.93 10.75
C ASN A 322 10.86 38.03 9.54
N PRO A 323 10.73 36.71 9.75
CA PRO A 323 10.19 35.80 8.74
C PRO A 323 8.84 36.28 8.22
N LEU A 324 8.58 36.04 6.94
CA LEU A 324 7.30 36.33 6.30
C LEU A 324 6.40 35.08 6.24
N THR A 325 6.92 33.96 6.73
CA THR A 325 6.19 32.70 6.94
C THR A 325 6.36 32.23 8.39
N CYS A 326 5.47 31.35 8.86
CA CYS A 326 5.52 30.77 10.20
C CYS A 326 4.91 29.35 10.22
N TYR A 327 5.35 28.53 11.18
CA TYR A 327 4.66 27.28 11.53
C TYR A 327 3.48 27.53 12.47
N ALA A 328 2.58 26.56 12.52
CA ALA A 328 1.53 26.52 13.53
C ALA A 328 2.12 26.27 14.92
N LYS A 329 1.42 26.74 15.95
CA LYS A 329 1.91 26.61 17.33
C LYS A 329 1.83 25.15 17.80
N ALA A 330 0.78 24.43 17.41
CA ALA A 330 0.61 23.01 17.74
C ALA A 330 1.69 22.14 17.11
N HIS A 331 2.10 22.40 15.85
CA HIS A 331 3.17 21.63 15.21
C HIS A 331 4.50 21.79 15.95
N ILE A 332 4.86 23.01 16.37
CA ILE A 332 6.07 23.24 17.16
C ILE A 332 6.00 22.48 18.50
N GLU A 333 4.85 22.50 19.17
CA GLU A 333 4.66 21.77 20.44
C GLU A 333 4.70 20.25 20.24
N ARG A 334 4.18 19.73 19.11
CA ARG A 334 4.21 18.31 18.74
C ARG A 334 5.63 17.86 18.38
N ASP A 335 6.37 18.62 17.58
CA ASP A 335 7.76 18.30 17.20
C ASP A 335 8.70 18.34 18.41
N GLU A 336 8.52 19.30 19.33
CA GLU A 336 9.28 19.33 20.58
C GLU A 336 8.99 18.10 21.46
N ASP A 337 7.71 17.69 21.58
CA ASP A 337 7.31 16.49 22.33
C ASP A 337 7.80 15.20 21.61
N TYR A 338 7.84 15.16 20.27
CA TYR A 338 8.28 14.01 19.46
C TYR A 338 9.82 13.87 19.38
N GLU A 339 10.57 14.97 19.25
CA GLU A 339 12.03 14.94 19.36
C GLU A 339 12.48 14.50 20.77
N GLU A 340 11.79 14.94 21.84
CA GLU A 340 12.03 14.44 23.20
C GLU A 340 11.74 12.93 23.33
N TYR A 341 10.75 12.42 22.58
CA TYR A 341 10.43 10.99 22.52
C TYR A 341 11.50 10.17 21.76
N LEU A 342 11.95 10.64 20.60
CA LEU A 342 12.95 9.94 19.77
C LEU A 342 14.38 9.99 20.33
N GLU A 343 14.77 11.05 21.06
CA GLU A 343 16.14 11.19 21.57
C GLU A 343 16.39 10.42 22.89
N ASN A 344 15.34 9.91 23.55
CA ASN A 344 15.47 9.26 24.85
C ASN A 344 14.95 7.82 24.84
N ASP A 345 15.85 6.89 24.51
CA ASP A 345 15.59 5.44 24.55
C ASP A 345 15.04 4.95 25.89
N ASN A 346 15.01 5.69 26.99
CA ASN A 346 14.45 5.26 28.29
C ASN A 346 13.07 5.86 28.64
N LEU A 347 12.46 6.65 27.74
CA LEU A 347 11.29 7.47 28.06
C LEU A 347 10.07 6.66 28.54
N SER A 348 9.84 5.45 28.04
CA SER A 348 8.69 4.61 28.41
C SER A 348 8.77 4.13 29.87
N LEU A 349 9.95 3.70 30.33
CA LEU A 349 10.16 3.26 31.71
C LEU A 349 10.21 4.44 32.70
N GLU A 350 10.78 5.58 32.29
CA GLU A 350 10.75 6.82 33.09
C GLU A 350 9.33 7.36 33.27
N SER A 351 8.55 7.36 32.18
CA SER A 351 7.14 7.76 32.18
C SER A 351 6.29 6.84 33.05
N LEU A 352 6.48 5.51 32.93
CA LEU A 352 5.83 4.56 33.84
C LEU A 352 6.20 4.85 35.30
N ARG A 353 7.49 5.06 35.60
CA ARG A 353 7.95 5.35 36.96
C ARG A 353 7.26 6.59 37.53
N ASP A 354 7.19 7.66 36.77
CA ASP A 354 6.54 8.90 37.21
C ASP A 354 5.04 8.72 37.46
N PHE A 355 4.36 7.93 36.62
CA PHE A 355 2.98 7.54 36.85
C PHE A 355 2.81 6.72 38.14
N ILE A 356 3.65 5.72 38.37
CA ILE A 356 3.61 4.92 39.61
C ILE A 356 3.87 5.80 40.84
N LEU A 357 4.79 6.75 40.76
CA LEU A 357 5.05 7.70 41.85
C LEU A 357 3.88 8.66 42.10
N ALA A 358 3.05 8.95 41.09
CA ALA A 358 1.85 9.76 41.20
C ALA A 358 0.66 9.04 41.86
N LEU A 359 0.67 7.71 41.89
CA LEU A 359 -0.36 6.89 42.55
C LEU A 359 -0.35 7.09 44.09
N PRO A 360 -1.48 6.81 44.77
CA PRO A 360 -1.51 6.75 46.23
C PRO A 360 -0.46 5.77 46.76
N GLN A 361 0.44 6.25 47.63
CA GLN A 361 1.60 5.50 48.13
C GLN A 361 2.66 5.16 47.06
N GLY A 362 2.79 5.98 46.01
CA GLY A 362 3.71 5.75 44.90
C GLY A 362 5.15 5.39 45.26
N ASP A 363 5.76 6.04 46.27
CA ASP A 363 7.10 5.66 46.78
C ASP A 363 7.16 4.20 47.28
N GLY A 364 6.08 3.74 47.92
CA GLY A 364 5.94 2.36 48.38
C GLY A 364 5.69 1.40 47.23
N LEU A 365 4.83 1.78 46.27
CA LEU A 365 4.55 0.98 45.08
C LEU A 365 5.80 0.81 44.19
N TRP A 366 6.62 1.85 44.03
CA TRP A 366 7.87 1.75 43.28
C TRP A 366 8.87 0.80 43.96
N ARG A 367 8.98 0.83 45.29
CA ARG A 367 9.79 -0.16 46.05
C ARG A 367 9.22 -1.56 45.94
N TYR A 368 7.90 -1.70 45.95
CA TYR A 368 7.25 -2.98 45.68
C TYR A 368 7.68 -3.53 44.32
N ILE A 369 7.64 -2.73 43.24
CA ILE A 369 8.13 -3.16 41.92
C ILE A 369 9.59 -3.63 42.01
N ILE A 370 10.50 -2.83 42.57
CA ILE A 370 11.95 -3.13 42.63
C ILE A 370 12.24 -4.49 43.29
N ASP A 371 11.75 -4.74 44.51
CA ASP A 371 12.15 -5.90 45.32
C ASP A 371 11.03 -6.60 46.12
N GLY A 372 9.80 -6.07 46.08
CA GLY A 372 8.64 -6.62 46.80
C GLY A 372 8.58 -6.27 48.30
N SER A 373 9.47 -5.41 48.81
CA SER A 373 9.57 -5.12 50.26
C SER A 373 8.38 -4.37 50.87
N GLU A 374 7.64 -3.58 50.08
CA GLU A 374 6.55 -2.71 50.53
C GLU A 374 5.16 -3.25 50.12
N GLN A 375 4.91 -4.56 50.30
CA GLN A 375 3.63 -5.23 50.00
C GLN A 375 2.40 -4.48 50.57
N GLN A 376 2.55 -3.87 51.73
CA GLN A 376 1.46 -3.13 52.39
C GLN A 376 0.98 -1.92 51.56
N ALA A 377 1.83 -1.32 50.72
CA ALA A 377 1.44 -0.24 49.82
C ALA A 377 0.53 -0.77 48.69
N PHE A 378 0.89 -1.93 48.11
CA PHE A 378 0.09 -2.63 47.11
C PHE A 378 -1.26 -3.09 47.68
N ASP A 379 -1.28 -3.69 48.87
CA ASP A 379 -2.52 -4.21 49.49
C ASP A 379 -3.57 -3.11 49.75
N GLN A 380 -3.12 -1.85 49.87
CA GLN A 380 -3.98 -0.68 50.08
C GLN A 380 -4.39 0.03 48.79
N LEU A 381 -3.85 -0.39 47.65
CA LEU A 381 -4.19 0.17 46.36
C LEU A 381 -5.62 -0.19 45.97
N THR A 382 -6.33 0.76 45.40
CA THR A 382 -7.72 0.65 44.95
C THR A 382 -7.81 1.10 43.50
N GLU A 383 -8.96 0.88 42.88
CA GLU A 383 -9.28 1.40 41.54
C GLU A 383 -9.04 2.91 41.46
N VAL A 384 -8.44 3.34 40.35
CA VAL A 384 -8.12 4.75 40.04
C VAL A 384 -8.51 5.00 38.59
N ASP A 385 -9.03 6.19 38.31
CA ASP A 385 -9.16 6.69 36.95
C ASP A 385 -7.76 6.98 36.37
N VAL A 386 -7.22 6.00 35.62
CA VAL A 386 -5.83 6.01 35.16
C VAL A 386 -5.58 7.18 34.22
N TYR A 387 -6.50 7.42 33.27
CA TYR A 387 -6.38 8.48 32.30
C TYR A 387 -6.40 9.85 32.98
N GLN A 388 -7.35 10.09 33.89
CA GLN A 388 -7.42 11.35 34.63
C GLN A 388 -6.19 11.59 35.52
N LEU A 389 -5.68 10.54 36.18
CA LEU A 389 -4.48 10.67 37.01
C LEU A 389 -3.23 11.00 36.18
N ALA A 390 -3.06 10.32 35.04
CA ALA A 390 -1.95 10.56 34.13
C ALA A 390 -1.99 12.00 33.61
N ASN A 391 -3.16 12.46 33.17
CA ASN A 391 -3.38 13.83 32.72
C ASN A 391 -3.05 14.88 33.80
N ASP A 392 -3.40 14.61 35.06
CA ASP A 392 -3.18 15.56 36.15
C ASP A 392 -1.74 15.58 36.68
N LYS A 393 -1.01 14.45 36.62
CA LYS A 393 0.23 14.27 37.40
C LYS A 393 1.38 13.55 36.71
N ALA A 394 1.19 12.93 35.55
CA ALA A 394 2.22 12.16 34.86
C ALA A 394 2.11 12.35 33.33
N ARG A 395 2.55 13.52 32.85
CA ARG A 395 2.39 13.93 31.44
C ARG A 395 3.04 12.97 30.44
N GLY A 396 4.23 12.42 30.73
CA GLY A 396 4.89 11.44 29.85
C GLY A 396 4.07 10.16 29.68
N PHE A 397 3.54 9.61 30.77
CA PHE A 397 2.65 8.45 30.71
C PHE A 397 1.30 8.78 30.05
N LYS A 398 0.83 10.02 30.19
CA LYS A 398 -0.35 10.50 29.44
C LYS A 398 -0.09 10.51 27.93
N SER A 399 1.12 10.89 27.49
CA SER A 399 1.52 10.79 26.08
C SER A 399 1.50 9.34 25.61
N MET A 400 2.05 8.41 26.40
CA MET A 400 2.00 6.98 26.05
C MET A 400 0.56 6.45 25.95
N LEU A 401 -0.32 6.84 26.88
CA LEU A 401 -1.75 6.49 26.80
C LEU A 401 -2.40 7.11 25.57
N ASP A 402 -2.00 8.33 25.22
CA ASP A 402 -2.50 8.99 24.03
C ASP A 402 -2.03 8.22 22.78
N ASP A 403 -0.75 7.88 22.66
CA ASP A 403 -0.19 7.23 21.47
C ASP A 403 -0.62 5.77 21.28
N GLN A 404 -0.88 5.03 22.37
CA GLN A 404 -1.10 3.57 22.32
C GLN A 404 -2.55 3.13 22.50
N ILE A 405 -3.48 4.02 22.93
CA ILE A 405 -4.87 3.61 23.23
C ILE A 405 -5.89 4.33 22.36
N LEU A 406 -6.61 3.57 21.53
CA LEU A 406 -7.65 3.98 20.58
C LEU A 406 -8.82 4.67 21.26
N MET A 407 -9.50 3.94 22.16
CA MET A 407 -10.76 4.37 22.77
C MET A 407 -10.52 5.05 24.13
N ARG A 408 -10.15 6.33 24.10
CA ARG A 408 -9.75 7.08 25.31
C ARG A 408 -10.94 7.60 26.11
N ASN A 409 -11.26 6.99 27.25
CA ASN A 409 -12.16 7.60 28.25
C ASN A 409 -12.40 6.78 29.53
N ASN A 410 -11.99 5.51 29.61
CA ASN A 410 -12.23 4.72 30.82
C ASN A 410 -11.26 3.54 30.99
N ASN A 411 -11.23 2.97 32.20
CA ASN A 411 -10.37 1.84 32.54
C ASN A 411 -10.66 0.56 31.73
N GLN A 412 -11.86 0.35 31.19
CA GLN A 412 -12.16 -0.85 30.39
C GLN A 412 -11.46 -0.80 29.04
N SER A 413 -11.44 0.37 28.38
CA SER A 413 -10.68 0.53 27.13
C SER A 413 -9.18 0.32 27.38
N ILE A 414 -8.65 0.90 28.46
CA ILE A 414 -7.25 0.69 28.85
C ILE A 414 -6.95 -0.79 29.11
N VAL A 415 -7.88 -1.54 29.70
CA VAL A 415 -7.71 -2.99 29.91
C VAL A 415 -7.60 -3.74 28.58
N ARG A 416 -8.41 -3.38 27.57
CA ARG A 416 -8.40 -4.06 26.26
C ARG A 416 -7.07 -3.91 25.54
N GLU A 417 -6.47 -2.73 25.63
CA GLU A 417 -5.24 -2.33 24.91
C GLU A 417 -4.02 -2.26 25.84
N LEU A 418 -4.11 -2.86 27.04
CA LEU A 418 -3.04 -2.80 28.04
C LEU A 418 -1.74 -3.47 27.55
N SER A 419 -1.84 -4.46 26.65
CA SER A 419 -0.67 -5.12 26.08
C SER A 419 0.15 -4.20 25.18
N GLU A 420 -0.51 -3.36 24.38
CA GLU A 420 0.14 -2.37 23.51
C GLU A 420 0.81 -1.29 24.36
N LEU A 421 0.11 -0.79 25.39
CA LEU A 421 0.67 0.20 26.32
C LEU A 421 1.94 -0.28 27.05
N LEU A 422 2.08 -1.59 27.29
CA LEU A 422 3.17 -2.19 28.05
C LEU A 422 4.21 -2.92 27.21
N GLU A 423 4.06 -2.96 25.88
CA GLU A 423 4.91 -3.74 24.97
C GLU A 423 6.40 -3.41 25.13
N ASP A 424 6.76 -2.14 25.05
CA ASP A 424 8.15 -1.67 25.26
C ASP A 424 8.73 -2.12 26.62
N ILE A 425 7.89 -2.13 27.65
CA ILE A 425 8.30 -2.44 29.02
C ILE A 425 8.47 -3.95 29.19
N GLU A 426 7.60 -4.72 28.55
CA GLU A 426 7.68 -6.17 28.44
C GLU A 426 8.97 -6.58 27.72
N ASP A 427 9.23 -6.05 26.53
CA ASP A 427 10.40 -6.37 25.72
C ASP A 427 11.71 -6.11 26.46
N ARG A 428 11.81 -4.95 27.14
CA ARG A 428 13.00 -4.60 27.93
C ARG A 428 13.23 -5.53 29.11
N LEU A 429 12.17 -5.97 29.79
CA LEU A 429 12.31 -6.78 30.99
C LEU A 429 12.45 -8.26 30.68
N LEU A 430 11.77 -8.76 29.63
CA LEU A 430 11.64 -10.18 29.33
C LEU A 430 12.51 -10.64 28.14
N HIS A 431 12.73 -9.79 27.13
CA HIS A 431 13.31 -10.21 25.85
C HIS A 431 14.68 -9.59 25.54
N TRP A 432 15.04 -8.45 26.16
CA TRP A 432 16.34 -7.80 25.94
C TRP A 432 17.47 -8.34 26.83
N ASP A 433 18.62 -8.65 26.19
CA ASP A 433 19.83 -9.16 26.86
C ASP A 433 20.70 -8.06 27.52
N VAL A 434 20.44 -6.78 27.24
CA VAL A 434 21.31 -5.64 27.66
C VAL A 434 20.72 -4.89 28.86
N VAL A 435 20.97 -5.42 30.07
CA VAL A 435 20.48 -4.85 31.34
C VAL A 435 21.08 -3.47 31.68
N GLU A 436 22.20 -3.10 31.05
CA GLU A 436 22.97 -1.89 31.41
C GLU A 436 22.24 -0.57 31.07
N GLU A 437 21.30 -0.59 30.12
CA GLU A 437 20.67 0.63 29.57
C GLU A 437 19.60 1.25 30.48
N PHE A 438 18.93 0.46 31.32
CA PHE A 438 17.86 0.92 32.21
C PHE A 438 18.11 0.64 33.71
N ALA A 439 19.29 0.11 34.06
CA ALA A 439 19.65 -0.26 35.44
C ALA A 439 19.62 0.93 36.44
N ASP A 440 19.79 2.15 35.96
CA ASP A 440 19.72 3.37 36.76
C ASP A 440 18.28 3.73 37.19
N ILE A 441 17.28 3.25 36.44
CA ILE A 441 15.85 3.50 36.70
C ILE A 441 15.25 2.33 37.49
N LEU A 442 15.40 1.11 36.97
CA LEU A 442 14.87 -0.11 37.57
C LEU A 442 15.99 -1.16 37.72
N PRO A 443 16.67 -1.19 38.88
CA PRO A 443 17.81 -2.07 39.08
C PRO A 443 17.36 -3.53 39.24
N SER A 444 18.03 -4.44 38.53
CA SER A 444 17.74 -5.89 38.54
C SER A 444 19.05 -6.67 38.62
N ALA A 445 19.09 -7.71 39.45
CA ALA A 445 20.30 -8.53 39.64
C ALA A 445 20.40 -9.68 38.63
N ASP A 446 19.26 -10.20 38.18
CA ASP A 446 19.14 -11.31 37.24
C ASP A 446 17.79 -11.27 36.50
N GLU A 447 17.63 -12.16 35.52
CA GLU A 447 16.42 -12.34 34.73
C GLU A 447 15.20 -12.69 35.60
N SER A 448 15.39 -13.52 36.63
CA SER A 448 14.30 -13.88 37.55
C SER A 448 13.76 -12.66 38.29
N GLN A 449 14.63 -11.73 38.69
CA GLN A 449 14.19 -10.46 39.28
C GLN A 449 13.45 -9.58 38.27
N ARG A 450 13.85 -9.55 36.99
CA ARG A 450 13.13 -8.79 35.94
C ARG A 450 11.75 -9.36 35.67
N GLN A 451 11.63 -10.67 35.56
CA GLN A 451 10.33 -11.36 35.44
C GLN A 451 9.41 -11.01 36.61
N GLN A 452 9.94 -11.00 37.84
CA GLN A 452 9.17 -10.58 39.01
C GLN A 452 8.82 -9.08 39.01
N GLN A 453 9.68 -8.22 38.49
CA GLN A 453 9.39 -6.78 38.36
C GLN A 453 8.25 -6.53 37.38
N TYR A 454 8.27 -7.19 36.22
CA TYR A 454 7.18 -7.10 35.23
C TYR A 454 5.85 -7.58 35.82
N LEU A 455 5.82 -8.73 36.50
CA LEU A 455 4.63 -9.21 37.19
C LEU A 455 4.09 -8.22 38.23
N ARG A 456 4.96 -7.49 38.94
CA ARG A 456 4.52 -6.48 39.92
C ARG A 456 3.99 -5.21 39.28
N ILE A 457 4.47 -4.85 38.09
CA ILE A 457 3.88 -3.79 37.28
C ILE A 457 2.47 -4.21 36.86
N LEU A 458 2.31 -5.43 36.35
CA LEU A 458 0.99 -5.98 35.98
C LEU A 458 0.04 -6.09 37.19
N ASP A 459 0.52 -6.50 38.37
CA ASP A 459 -0.28 -6.49 39.60
C ASP A 459 -0.89 -5.12 39.87
N ILE A 460 -0.08 -4.06 39.73
CA ILE A 460 -0.52 -2.69 39.96
C ILE A 460 -1.59 -2.31 38.94
N PHE A 461 -1.37 -2.56 37.64
CA PHE A 461 -2.37 -2.28 36.60
C PHE A 461 -3.67 -3.06 36.81
N TYR A 462 -3.60 -4.36 37.08
CA TYR A 462 -4.76 -5.17 37.41
C TYR A 462 -5.54 -4.59 38.61
N ARG A 463 -4.84 -4.09 39.63
CA ARG A 463 -5.47 -3.51 40.83
C ARG A 463 -6.10 -2.14 40.60
N ILE A 464 -5.46 -1.26 39.83
CA ILE A 464 -5.96 0.11 39.59
C ILE A 464 -7.02 0.16 38.50
N LEU A 465 -6.99 -0.77 37.54
CA LEU A 465 -8.00 -0.91 36.49
C LEU A 465 -9.19 -1.76 36.95
N ASN A 466 -8.97 -2.68 37.89
CA ASN A 466 -9.98 -3.54 38.51
C ASN A 466 -10.87 -4.33 37.50
N PRO A 467 -10.29 -5.02 36.49
CA PRO A 467 -11.07 -5.86 35.60
C PRO A 467 -11.43 -7.19 36.27
N SER A 468 -12.50 -7.84 35.80
CA SER A 468 -12.81 -9.22 36.23
C SER A 468 -11.74 -10.23 35.81
N GLN A 469 -11.04 -9.95 34.71
CA GLN A 469 -9.92 -10.75 34.18
C GLN A 469 -9.08 -9.89 33.22
N LEU A 470 -7.75 -10.10 33.19
CA LEU A 470 -6.89 -9.51 32.14
C LEU A 470 -7.12 -10.18 30.77
N PRO A 471 -6.95 -9.44 29.65
CA PRO A 471 -7.13 -10.00 28.31
C PRO A 471 -6.36 -11.29 28.05
N GLU A 472 -6.88 -12.14 27.16
CA GLU A 472 -6.34 -13.46 26.85
C GLU A 472 -4.87 -13.41 26.41
N ILE A 473 -4.46 -12.33 25.72
CA ILE A 473 -3.07 -12.13 25.29
C ILE A 473 -2.06 -12.18 26.46
N PHE A 474 -2.43 -11.70 27.66
CA PHE A 474 -1.55 -11.79 28.83
C PHE A 474 -1.44 -13.23 29.36
N ARG A 475 -2.46 -14.06 29.19
CA ARG A 475 -2.38 -15.49 29.54
C ARG A 475 -1.36 -16.16 28.63
N GLU A 476 -1.43 -15.92 27.34
CA GLU A 476 -0.52 -16.50 26.33
C GLU A 476 0.91 -16.02 26.57
N LYS A 477 1.13 -14.70 26.66
CA LYS A 477 2.45 -14.11 26.93
C LYS A 477 3.08 -14.59 28.24
N LEU A 478 2.34 -14.61 29.35
CA LEU A 478 2.90 -14.94 30.67
C LEU A 478 3.07 -16.44 30.92
N THR A 479 2.34 -17.29 30.20
CA THR A 479 2.33 -18.74 30.46
C THR A 479 2.96 -19.56 29.33
N GLU A 480 2.63 -19.24 28.08
CA GLU A 480 3.09 -19.98 26.90
C GLU A 480 4.41 -19.40 26.37
N ASP A 481 4.50 -18.09 26.17
CA ASP A 481 5.67 -17.46 25.53
C ASP A 481 6.84 -17.29 26.50
N SER A 482 6.60 -16.64 27.64
CA SER A 482 7.64 -16.35 28.64
C SER A 482 7.78 -17.45 29.72
N GLY A 483 6.75 -18.29 29.91
CA GLY A 483 6.74 -19.34 30.93
C GLY A 483 6.90 -18.84 32.38
N ILE A 484 6.63 -17.56 32.64
CA ILE A 484 6.83 -16.92 33.95
C ILE A 484 5.80 -17.40 34.98
N LEU A 485 4.58 -17.71 34.52
CA LEU A 485 3.50 -18.27 35.34
C LEU A 485 3.00 -19.60 34.75
N SER A 486 2.51 -20.49 35.60
CA SER A 486 1.58 -21.52 35.15
C SER A 486 0.20 -20.92 34.88
N ALA A 487 -0.62 -21.58 34.06
CA ALA A 487 -2.01 -21.16 33.83
C ALA A 487 -2.81 -21.07 35.15
N GLU A 488 -2.60 -22.00 36.09
CA GLU A 488 -3.24 -21.97 37.41
C GLU A 488 -2.85 -20.70 38.19
N GLU A 489 -1.57 -20.32 38.16
CA GLU A 489 -1.08 -19.10 38.80
C GLU A 489 -1.63 -17.84 38.11
N TYR A 490 -1.78 -17.85 36.79
CA TYR A 490 -2.40 -16.75 36.04
C TYR A 490 -3.85 -16.52 36.49
N TYR A 491 -4.74 -17.51 36.41
CA TYR A 491 -6.14 -17.32 36.81
C TYR A 491 -6.27 -17.01 38.30
N SER A 492 -5.42 -17.59 39.15
CA SER A 492 -5.43 -17.24 40.58
C SER A 492 -5.01 -15.79 40.85
N ARG A 493 -4.27 -15.16 39.94
CA ARG A 493 -3.66 -13.83 40.13
C ARG A 493 -4.41 -12.72 39.40
N TYR A 494 -4.93 -13.01 38.20
CA TYR A 494 -5.48 -12.03 37.27
C TYR A 494 -6.90 -12.38 36.77
N SER A 495 -7.66 -13.19 37.51
CA SER A 495 -9.05 -13.54 37.19
C SER A 495 -9.90 -13.77 38.45
N ASP A 496 -11.20 -13.50 38.36
CA ASP A 496 -12.20 -13.85 39.37
C ASP A 496 -12.58 -15.35 39.37
N VAL A 497 -12.02 -16.14 38.46
CA VAL A 497 -12.27 -17.58 38.37
C VAL A 497 -11.79 -18.29 39.64
N ALA A 498 -12.67 -19.03 40.28
CA ALA A 498 -12.32 -19.79 41.48
C ALA A 498 -11.16 -20.76 41.17
N PRO A 499 -10.13 -20.89 42.04
CA PRO A 499 -8.95 -21.74 41.78
C PRO A 499 -9.27 -23.21 41.45
N GLN A 500 -10.43 -23.70 41.87
CA GLN A 500 -10.89 -25.07 41.60
C GLN A 500 -11.46 -25.28 40.18
N GLU A 501 -11.80 -24.20 39.48
CA GLU A 501 -12.28 -24.22 38.09
C GLU A 501 -11.24 -23.63 37.12
N ALA A 502 -10.15 -23.06 37.63
CA ALA A 502 -9.06 -22.47 36.84
C ALA A 502 -8.46 -23.46 35.84
N ASP A 503 -8.17 -24.69 36.25
CA ASP A 503 -7.60 -25.72 35.37
C ASP A 503 -8.53 -26.10 34.21
N LYS A 504 -9.86 -26.20 34.47
CA LYS A 504 -10.84 -26.48 33.41
C LYS A 504 -11.05 -25.30 32.48
N GLN A 505 -10.99 -24.07 33.01
CA GLN A 505 -11.14 -22.87 32.22
C GLN A 505 -9.91 -22.66 31.33
N ALA A 506 -8.70 -22.83 31.90
CA ALA A 506 -7.44 -22.88 31.17
C ALA A 506 -7.49 -23.88 30.02
N ALA A 507 -7.98 -25.09 30.30
CA ALA A 507 -8.06 -26.13 29.29
C ALA A 507 -9.02 -25.82 28.14
N ARG A 508 -10.12 -25.11 28.43
CA ARG A 508 -11.10 -24.66 27.43
C ARG A 508 -10.60 -23.49 26.60
N GLU A 509 -9.96 -22.52 27.23
CA GLU A 509 -9.36 -21.37 26.53
C GLU A 509 -8.21 -21.84 25.63
N ALA A 510 -7.32 -22.70 26.13
CA ALA A 510 -6.29 -23.32 25.31
C ALA A 510 -6.87 -24.12 24.12
N GLN A 511 -7.97 -24.87 24.35
CA GLN A 511 -8.68 -25.54 23.26
C GLN A 511 -9.22 -24.53 22.23
N GLN A 512 -9.82 -23.43 22.68
CA GLN A 512 -10.38 -22.41 21.80
C GLN A 512 -9.31 -21.68 21.00
N SER A 513 -8.18 -21.31 21.63
CA SER A 513 -7.01 -20.72 20.95
C SER A 513 -6.44 -21.68 19.90
N ILE A 514 -6.34 -22.99 20.19
CA ILE A 514 -5.96 -24.00 19.18
C ILE A 514 -6.97 -24.06 18.02
N LEU A 515 -8.27 -24.02 18.30
CA LEU A 515 -9.29 -24.09 17.26
C LEU A 515 -9.28 -22.86 16.37
N ARG A 516 -9.16 -21.66 16.96
CA ARG A 516 -8.99 -20.40 16.22
C ARG A 516 -7.81 -20.51 15.25
N ALA A 517 -6.63 -20.89 15.72
CA ALA A 517 -5.45 -21.05 14.84
C ALA A 517 -5.62 -22.11 13.73
N PHE A 518 -6.54 -23.07 13.87
CA PHE A 518 -6.87 -24.03 12.81
C PHE A 518 -7.95 -23.54 11.84
N GLU A 519 -8.81 -22.61 12.27
CA GLU A 519 -9.90 -22.02 11.48
C GLU A 519 -9.52 -20.70 10.82
N ASP A 520 -8.58 -19.97 11.40
CA ASP A 520 -8.03 -18.74 10.85
C ASP A 520 -7.34 -19.05 9.51
N MET A 521 -7.73 -18.34 8.46
CA MET A 521 -7.25 -18.56 7.09
C MET A 521 -5.86 -17.95 6.87
N ASP A 522 -5.45 -17.01 7.73
CA ASP A 522 -4.16 -16.32 7.66
C ASP A 522 -3.07 -17.09 8.40
N ASP A 523 -3.49 -17.94 9.34
CA ASP A 523 -2.59 -18.83 10.07
C ASP A 523 -2.24 -20.10 9.27
N GLN A 524 -0.95 -20.33 9.07
CA GLN A 524 -0.45 -21.60 8.56
C GLN A 524 -0.38 -22.65 9.67
N ILE A 525 -0.81 -23.89 9.39
CA ILE A 525 -0.67 -25.00 10.35
C ILE A 525 0.79 -25.52 10.33
N TYR A 526 1.50 -25.31 11.44
CA TYR A 526 2.92 -25.65 11.62
C TYR A 526 3.20 -26.55 12.84
N GLY A 527 4.45 -26.97 13.01
CA GLY A 527 4.86 -28.00 13.99
C GLY A 527 4.48 -27.69 15.45
N PRO A 528 4.94 -26.56 16.03
CA PRO A 528 4.57 -26.14 17.38
C PRO A 528 3.06 -26.12 17.66
N LEU A 529 2.23 -25.61 16.74
CA LEU A 529 0.77 -25.65 16.89
C LEU A 529 0.25 -27.09 16.98
N LEU A 530 0.76 -28.00 16.14
CA LEU A 530 0.40 -29.41 16.16
C LEU A 530 0.83 -30.13 17.45
N GLN A 531 1.98 -29.75 18.01
CA GLN A 531 2.46 -30.27 19.29
C GLN A 531 1.64 -29.72 20.47
N ARG A 532 1.30 -28.42 20.45
CA ARG A 532 0.40 -27.80 21.43
C ARG A 532 -0.95 -28.50 21.44
N ALA A 533 -1.52 -28.73 20.25
CA ALA A 533 -2.77 -29.46 20.08
C ALA A 533 -2.70 -30.91 20.60
N LEU A 534 -1.62 -31.63 20.29
CA LEU A 534 -1.44 -33.01 20.73
C LEU A 534 -1.30 -33.11 22.26
N LYS A 535 -0.50 -32.24 22.87
CA LYS A 535 -0.33 -32.18 24.33
C LYS A 535 -1.65 -31.90 25.02
N GLN A 536 -2.38 -30.88 24.56
CA GLN A 536 -3.67 -30.50 25.14
C GLN A 536 -4.70 -31.62 25.00
N PHE A 537 -4.69 -32.33 23.87
CA PHE A 537 -5.56 -33.48 23.65
C PHE A 537 -5.22 -34.68 24.55
N GLU A 538 -3.94 -34.91 24.84
CA GLU A 538 -3.51 -35.98 25.75
C GLU A 538 -3.91 -35.70 27.21
N GLU A 539 -3.93 -34.43 27.62
CA GLU A 539 -4.26 -33.98 28.97
C GLU A 539 -5.79 -33.83 29.20
N HIS A 540 -6.52 -33.33 28.20
CA HIS A 540 -7.95 -32.95 28.32
C HIS A 540 -8.82 -33.54 27.20
N ARG A 541 -8.69 -34.84 26.99
CA ARG A 541 -9.24 -35.56 25.85
C ARG A 541 -10.75 -35.37 25.63
N GLU A 542 -11.53 -35.35 26.70
CA GLU A 542 -12.99 -35.20 26.67
C GLU A 542 -13.47 -33.90 26.04
N LEU A 543 -12.66 -32.83 26.09
CA LEU A 543 -12.97 -31.55 25.47
C LEU A 543 -13.04 -31.66 23.94
N TYR A 544 -12.29 -32.59 23.36
CA TYR A 544 -12.16 -32.76 21.92
C TYR A 544 -13.19 -33.73 21.31
N HIS A 545 -14.15 -34.22 22.09
CA HIS A 545 -15.25 -35.01 21.53
C HIS A 545 -16.01 -34.17 20.47
N PRO A 546 -16.41 -34.73 19.30
CA PRO A 546 -17.07 -33.97 18.23
C PRO A 546 -18.26 -33.11 18.70
N GLN A 547 -19.08 -33.65 19.61
CA GLN A 547 -20.18 -32.90 20.22
C GLN A 547 -19.70 -31.68 21.03
N ALA A 548 -18.61 -31.81 21.79
CA ALA A 548 -18.08 -30.73 22.60
C ALA A 548 -17.50 -29.60 21.74
N LEU A 549 -16.84 -29.96 20.63
CA LEU A 549 -16.39 -28.99 19.61
C LEU A 549 -17.57 -28.24 18.98
N ALA A 550 -18.61 -28.97 18.54
CA ALA A 550 -19.80 -28.35 17.96
C ALA A 550 -20.57 -27.46 18.96
N ASP A 551 -20.62 -27.85 20.24
CA ASP A 551 -21.24 -27.03 21.28
C ASP A 551 -20.42 -25.76 21.57
N LEU A 552 -19.08 -25.84 21.51
CA LEU A 552 -18.18 -24.69 21.63
C LEU A 552 -18.37 -23.73 20.45
N GLN A 553 -18.41 -24.24 19.21
CA GLN A 553 -18.64 -23.41 18.02
C GLN A 553 -20.01 -22.74 18.06
N ARG A 554 -21.05 -23.47 18.50
CA ARG A 554 -22.38 -22.88 18.67
C ARG A 554 -22.35 -21.71 19.66
N ALA A 555 -21.68 -21.88 20.80
CA ALA A 555 -21.54 -20.82 21.80
C ALA A 555 -20.71 -19.63 21.28
N TYR A 556 -19.73 -19.87 20.42
CA TYR A 556 -18.97 -18.82 19.74
C TYR A 556 -19.86 -18.02 18.78
N ASN A 557 -20.57 -18.70 17.87
CA ASN A 557 -21.48 -18.05 16.92
C ASN A 557 -22.59 -17.27 17.63
N GLU A 558 -23.14 -17.80 18.72
CA GLU A 558 -24.15 -17.10 19.54
C GLU A 558 -23.58 -15.83 20.22
N LYS A 559 -22.31 -15.85 20.65
CA LYS A 559 -21.64 -14.67 21.20
C LYS A 559 -21.27 -13.65 20.13
N PHE A 560 -20.79 -14.10 18.97
CA PHE A 560 -20.46 -13.25 17.83
C PHE A 560 -21.71 -12.49 17.35
N LEU A 561 -22.83 -13.20 17.18
CA LEU A 561 -24.11 -12.57 16.81
C LEU A 561 -24.67 -11.64 17.89
N ALA A 562 -24.39 -11.91 19.17
CA ALA A 562 -24.77 -11.02 20.28
C ALA A 562 -23.84 -9.79 20.40
N GLY A 563 -22.59 -9.89 19.94
CA GLY A 563 -21.62 -8.80 19.83
C GLY A 563 -21.89 -7.89 18.63
N MET A 564 -22.40 -8.43 17.52
CA MET A 564 -22.87 -7.62 16.38
C MET A 564 -24.09 -6.73 16.73
N ASP A 565 -24.91 -7.10 17.72
CA ASP A 565 -26.00 -6.24 18.23
C ASP A 565 -25.47 -5.18 19.23
N GLU A 566 -24.20 -5.28 19.65
CA GLU A 566 -23.49 -4.34 20.54
C GLU A 566 -22.09 -3.99 19.99
N GLY A 567 -21.99 -3.48 18.76
CA GLY A 567 -20.90 -2.59 18.33
C GLY A 567 -19.66 -3.16 17.64
N ASP A 568 -19.77 -4.23 16.84
CA ASP A 568 -18.69 -4.76 15.99
C ASP A 568 -18.99 -4.58 14.48
N ASP A 569 -19.21 -3.35 14.01
CA ASP A 569 -19.29 -2.99 12.57
C ASP A 569 -17.99 -2.31 12.06
N GLU A 570 -16.93 -2.19 12.88
CA GLU A 570 -15.79 -1.28 12.62
C GLU A 570 -14.42 -1.99 12.65
N ARG A 571 -14.23 -3.11 11.93
CA ARG A 571 -12.90 -3.79 11.95
C ARG A 571 -12.41 -4.45 10.66
N GLU A 572 -13.02 -4.22 9.49
CA GLU A 572 -12.55 -4.83 8.24
C GLU A 572 -12.30 -3.84 7.08
N GLU A 573 -12.31 -2.54 7.31
CA GLU A 573 -11.86 -1.55 6.32
C GLU A 573 -10.85 -0.67 7.05
N ASP A 574 -9.56 -0.71 6.66
CA ASP A 574 -8.58 0.41 6.72
C ASP A 574 -7.08 0.01 6.71
N ASP A 575 -6.71 -1.28 6.63
CA ASP A 575 -5.28 -1.66 6.61
C ASP A 575 -4.69 -2.08 5.24
N ASP A 576 -5.39 -1.90 4.12
CA ASP A 576 -4.82 -2.18 2.79
C ASP A 576 -5.21 -1.10 1.76
N ASP A 577 -4.52 0.05 1.75
CA ASP A 577 -4.55 0.96 0.60
C ASP A 577 -3.18 1.56 0.29
N ASP A 578 -2.30 0.70 -0.22
CA ASP A 578 -1.34 1.10 -1.26
C ASP A 578 -1.67 0.30 -2.54
N ASN A 579 -2.46 0.93 -3.42
CA ASN A 579 -2.50 0.75 -4.88
C ASN A 579 -3.49 -0.29 -5.46
N TRP A 580 -4.77 0.07 -5.64
CA TRP A 580 -5.60 -0.57 -6.69
C TRP A 580 -6.74 0.30 -7.26
N ASP A 581 -6.71 0.50 -8.59
CA ASP A 581 -7.75 1.17 -9.40
C ASP A 581 -9.10 0.44 -9.32
N GLY A 582 -10.16 1.21 -9.03
CA GLY A 582 -11.50 0.72 -8.72
C GLY A 582 -12.29 0.05 -9.86
N ASP A 583 -13.18 -0.87 -9.45
CA ASP A 583 -14.41 -1.19 -10.18
C ASP A 583 -15.49 -1.67 -9.17
N TYR A 584 -16.54 -0.85 -8.99
CA TYR A 584 -17.67 -1.06 -8.09
C TYR A 584 -18.40 -2.41 -8.34
N ARG A 585 -18.52 -3.26 -7.31
CA ARG A 585 -19.49 -4.38 -7.27
C ARG A 585 -20.66 -4.04 -6.33
N ASN A 586 -21.87 -4.34 -6.80
CA ASN A 586 -23.14 -4.10 -6.10
C ASN A 586 -23.35 -5.08 -4.93
N ASP A 587 -23.88 -4.55 -3.83
CA ASP A 587 -24.49 -5.27 -2.72
C ASP A 587 -25.69 -6.14 -3.17
N GLU A 588 -25.52 -7.46 -3.24
CA GLU A 588 -26.65 -8.42 -3.32
C GLU A 588 -26.45 -9.72 -2.51
N ASP A 589 -25.57 -9.78 -1.49
CA ASP A 589 -25.34 -11.00 -0.70
C ASP A 589 -25.79 -10.97 0.79
N ARG A 590 -26.41 -9.89 1.27
CA ARG A 590 -26.95 -9.81 2.65
C ARG A 590 -28.26 -10.59 2.89
N ASP A 591 -28.91 -11.14 1.87
CA ASP A 591 -30.25 -11.75 1.99
C ASP A 591 -30.30 -13.27 2.25
N ASN A 592 -29.16 -13.98 2.35
CA ASN A 592 -29.17 -15.45 2.50
C ASN A 592 -29.08 -15.98 3.95
N ASN A 593 -28.71 -15.16 4.94
CA ASN A 593 -28.56 -15.61 6.34
C ASN A 593 -29.83 -15.51 7.21
N GLU A 594 -30.87 -14.77 6.79
CA GLU A 594 -32.10 -14.64 7.59
C GLU A 594 -33.07 -15.84 7.46
N SER A 595 -32.87 -16.75 6.50
CA SER A 595 -33.85 -17.82 6.21
C SER A 595 -33.71 -19.10 7.05
N MET A 596 -32.66 -19.23 7.88
CA MET A 596 -32.41 -20.45 8.68
C MET A 596 -33.05 -20.45 10.08
N ALA A 597 -33.63 -19.34 10.55
CA ALA A 597 -34.09 -19.23 11.94
C ALA A 597 -35.51 -19.75 12.23
N GLU A 598 -36.29 -20.23 11.24
CA GLU A 598 -37.74 -20.47 11.45
C GLU A 598 -38.22 -21.93 11.52
N ASN A 599 -37.36 -22.95 11.60
CA ASN A 599 -37.83 -24.35 11.72
C ASN A 599 -37.08 -25.19 12.77
N ALA A 600 -37.36 -24.95 14.05
CA ALA A 600 -37.00 -25.87 15.13
C ALA A 600 -38.21 -26.17 16.04
N ASP A 601 -39.17 -26.98 15.56
CA ASP A 601 -40.09 -27.71 16.44
C ASP A 601 -40.31 -29.15 15.93
N LYS A 602 -40.05 -30.11 16.85
CA LYS A 602 -40.41 -31.55 16.88
C LYS A 602 -39.44 -32.59 16.28
N GLY A 603 -38.58 -33.06 17.19
CA GLY A 603 -38.19 -34.46 17.46
C GLY A 603 -38.22 -35.52 16.35
N ALA A 604 -37.03 -36.01 15.99
CA ALA A 604 -36.76 -37.39 15.61
C ALA A 604 -35.25 -37.73 15.78
N ASP A 605 -35.04 -39.00 16.17
CA ASP A 605 -33.85 -39.78 16.52
C ASP A 605 -32.47 -39.47 15.87
N ALA A 606 -31.42 -39.83 16.63
CA ALA A 606 -29.95 -39.89 16.44
C ALA A 606 -29.27 -39.63 15.06
N GLU A 607 -29.94 -39.78 13.91
CA GLU A 607 -29.41 -39.33 12.61
C GLU A 607 -29.45 -37.80 12.50
N ASN A 608 -30.50 -37.17 13.07
CA ASN A 608 -30.66 -35.71 13.07
C ASN A 608 -29.58 -35.00 13.93
N SER A 609 -29.07 -35.65 14.97
CA SER A 609 -27.98 -35.10 15.80
C SER A 609 -26.62 -35.15 15.09
N LYS A 610 -26.40 -36.09 14.16
CA LYS A 610 -25.12 -36.19 13.43
C LYS A 610 -25.01 -35.11 12.36
N GLU A 611 -26.08 -34.88 11.59
CA GLU A 611 -26.15 -33.78 10.61
C GLU A 611 -26.06 -32.40 11.30
N GLN A 612 -26.65 -32.24 12.49
CA GLN A 612 -26.53 -31.01 13.29
C GLN A 612 -25.12 -30.73 13.84
N ILE A 613 -24.34 -31.78 14.15
CA ILE A 613 -22.94 -31.61 14.58
C ILE A 613 -22.09 -31.22 13.36
N SER A 614 -22.21 -31.93 12.24
CA SER A 614 -21.36 -31.68 11.07
C SER A 614 -21.59 -30.30 10.46
N SER A 615 -22.84 -29.81 10.45
CA SER A 615 -23.16 -28.47 9.95
C SER A 615 -22.49 -27.34 10.73
N LEU A 616 -22.10 -27.57 11.99
CA LEU A 616 -21.46 -26.56 12.84
C LEU A 616 -19.94 -26.54 12.75
N LEU A 617 -19.30 -27.60 12.23
CA LEU A 617 -17.84 -27.71 12.23
C LEU A 617 -17.23 -27.15 10.93
N GLY A 618 -16.26 -26.24 11.05
CA GLY A 618 -15.46 -25.72 9.93
C GLY A 618 -14.39 -26.70 9.43
N LEU A 619 -13.68 -26.37 8.34
CA LEU A 619 -12.60 -27.20 7.79
C LEU A 619 -11.40 -27.32 8.73
N GLY A 620 -11.12 -26.29 9.54
CA GLY A 620 -10.11 -26.32 10.62
C GLY A 620 -10.36 -27.43 11.64
N HIS A 621 -11.62 -27.59 12.07
CA HIS A 621 -12.03 -28.68 12.97
C HIS A 621 -11.75 -30.07 12.38
N TYR A 622 -11.98 -30.24 11.07
CA TYR A 622 -11.67 -31.49 10.37
C TYR A 622 -10.17 -31.73 10.29
N ALA A 623 -9.36 -30.72 9.96
CA ALA A 623 -7.91 -30.84 9.91
C ALA A 623 -7.33 -31.27 11.28
N LEU A 624 -7.75 -30.60 12.36
CA LEU A 624 -7.36 -30.98 13.72
C LEU A 624 -7.76 -32.44 14.03
N SER A 625 -9.00 -32.82 13.72
CA SER A 625 -9.49 -34.19 13.94
C SER A 625 -8.70 -35.24 13.16
N ALA A 626 -8.35 -34.96 11.90
CA ALA A 626 -7.53 -35.85 11.07
C ALA A 626 -6.13 -36.05 11.65
N TRP A 627 -5.49 -34.99 12.15
CA TRP A 627 -4.21 -35.05 12.85
C TRP A 627 -4.28 -35.89 14.14
N LEU A 628 -5.29 -35.67 14.97
CA LEU A 628 -5.46 -36.39 16.24
C LEU A 628 -5.75 -37.88 16.02
N ILE A 629 -6.61 -38.24 15.05
CA ILE A 629 -6.85 -39.63 14.65
C ILE A 629 -5.55 -40.31 14.17
N TYR A 630 -4.75 -39.59 13.38
CA TYR A 630 -3.48 -40.11 12.88
C TYR A 630 -2.53 -40.46 14.02
N ASN A 631 -2.39 -39.58 15.01
CA ASN A 631 -1.58 -39.84 16.19
C ASN A 631 -2.12 -40.97 17.07
N ASP A 632 -3.44 -41.01 17.31
CA ASP A 632 -4.07 -42.11 18.04
C ASP A 632 -3.82 -43.47 17.36
N CYS A 633 -3.91 -43.53 16.03
CA CYS A 633 -3.60 -44.74 15.28
C CYS A 633 -2.13 -45.16 15.41
N LEU A 634 -1.19 -44.22 15.40
CA LEU A 634 0.24 -44.49 15.64
C LEU A 634 0.47 -45.04 17.06
N GLN A 635 -0.26 -44.53 18.04
CA GLN A 635 -0.23 -44.97 19.44
C GLN A 635 -1.09 -46.22 19.73
N GLN A 636 -1.82 -46.75 18.74
CA GLN A 636 -2.78 -47.86 18.90
C GLN A 636 -3.90 -47.57 19.90
N ARG A 637 -4.34 -46.31 19.98
CA ARG A 637 -5.43 -45.84 20.83
C ARG A 637 -6.73 -45.77 20.01
N PHE A 638 -7.79 -46.42 20.49
CA PHE A 638 -9.09 -46.52 19.80
C PHE A 638 -10.22 -46.44 20.82
N ASP A 639 -10.34 -45.29 21.48
CA ASP A 639 -11.42 -45.06 22.43
C ASP A 639 -12.66 -44.46 21.76
N GLU A 640 -13.67 -44.14 22.57
CA GLU A 640 -14.96 -43.61 22.10
C GLU A 640 -14.79 -42.29 21.34
N ILE A 641 -13.84 -41.45 21.75
CA ILE A 641 -13.55 -40.14 21.12
C ILE A 641 -12.92 -40.36 19.75
N THR A 642 -11.87 -41.21 19.66
CA THR A 642 -11.29 -41.59 18.38
C THR A 642 -12.38 -42.14 17.45
N GLY A 643 -13.21 -43.07 17.95
CA GLY A 643 -14.31 -43.67 17.21
C GLY A 643 -15.33 -42.65 16.68
N ALA A 644 -15.69 -41.65 17.48
CA ALA A 644 -16.61 -40.59 17.07
C ALA A 644 -16.08 -39.76 15.89
N TRP A 645 -14.78 -39.45 15.86
CA TRP A 645 -14.17 -38.78 14.69
C TRP A 645 -14.08 -39.69 13.47
N ILE A 646 -13.81 -40.99 13.66
CA ILE A 646 -13.84 -41.96 12.54
C ILE A 646 -15.22 -41.92 11.87
N GLU A 647 -16.29 -41.99 12.67
CA GLU A 647 -17.67 -41.93 12.15
C GLU A 647 -17.97 -40.60 11.44
N LEU A 648 -17.40 -39.48 11.91
CA LEU A 648 -17.56 -38.17 11.27
C LEU A 648 -16.97 -38.15 9.84
N PHE A 649 -15.80 -38.76 9.64
CA PHE A 649 -15.13 -38.85 8.33
C PHE A 649 -15.68 -39.95 7.40
N GLU A 650 -16.49 -40.87 7.94
CA GLU A 650 -17.29 -41.80 7.13
C GLU A 650 -18.51 -41.12 6.51
N GLY A 651 -18.95 -39.99 7.06
CA GLY A 651 -19.97 -39.11 6.48
C GLY A 651 -19.49 -38.36 5.23
N ASP A 652 -20.42 -37.68 4.58
CA ASP A 652 -20.16 -36.93 3.34
C ASP A 652 -19.81 -35.45 3.58
N ASP A 653 -20.08 -34.89 4.76
CA ASP A 653 -19.98 -33.45 5.08
C ASP A 653 -18.63 -32.82 4.74
N PHE A 654 -17.53 -33.35 5.29
CA PHE A 654 -16.17 -32.89 4.98
C PHE A 654 -15.87 -32.87 3.48
N TRP A 655 -16.29 -33.93 2.78
CA TRP A 655 -16.06 -34.10 1.34
C TRP A 655 -16.93 -33.15 0.51
N GLN A 656 -18.15 -32.85 0.97
CA GLN A 656 -19.03 -31.85 0.35
C GLN A 656 -18.45 -30.45 0.53
N LYS A 657 -18.05 -30.06 1.75
CA LYS A 657 -17.41 -28.77 2.03
C LYS A 657 -16.12 -28.59 1.23
N SER A 658 -15.27 -29.62 1.18
CA SER A 658 -14.04 -29.58 0.37
C SER A 658 -14.31 -29.40 -1.13
N ALA A 659 -15.38 -30.00 -1.65
CA ALA A 659 -15.76 -29.87 -3.06
C ALA A 659 -16.42 -28.52 -3.36
N GLN A 660 -17.20 -28.01 -2.42
CA GLN A 660 -17.83 -26.71 -2.49
C GLN A 660 -16.78 -25.60 -2.51
N LEU A 661 -15.86 -25.60 -1.53
CA LEU A 661 -14.76 -24.65 -1.47
C LEU A 661 -13.92 -24.68 -2.74
N LEU A 662 -13.57 -25.88 -3.25
CA LEU A 662 -12.88 -25.98 -4.53
C LEU A 662 -13.69 -25.35 -5.68
N SER A 663 -15.01 -25.50 -5.69
CA SER A 663 -15.89 -24.97 -6.75
C SER A 663 -16.10 -23.46 -6.67
N GLU A 664 -15.91 -22.86 -5.50
CA GLU A 664 -15.95 -21.41 -5.28
C GLU A 664 -14.72 -20.74 -5.93
N GLN A 665 -13.58 -21.45 -6.00
CA GLN A 665 -12.34 -20.99 -6.68
C GLN A 665 -12.44 -20.91 -8.23
N PHE A 666 -13.61 -21.19 -8.83
CA PHE A 666 -13.85 -21.13 -10.27
C PHE A 666 -14.82 -20.00 -10.66
N ALA A 667 -14.72 -18.85 -9.97
CA ALA A 667 -15.58 -17.69 -10.17
C ALA A 667 -15.49 -17.09 -11.59
N GLU A 668 -16.55 -16.40 -12.02
CA GLU A 668 -16.60 -15.68 -13.30
C GLU A 668 -15.87 -14.34 -13.14
N GLU A 669 -14.56 -14.34 -13.31
CA GLU A 669 -13.75 -13.13 -13.24
C GLU A 669 -13.03 -12.83 -14.55
N THR A 670 -12.86 -11.53 -14.81
CA THR A 670 -12.07 -11.01 -15.92
C THR A 670 -10.60 -11.10 -15.58
N HIS A 671 -9.91 -12.11 -16.12
CA HIS A 671 -8.46 -12.22 -16.10
C HIS A 671 -7.94 -11.54 -17.38
N GLY A 672 -7.70 -10.23 -17.32
CA GLY A 672 -7.51 -9.39 -18.51
C GLY A 672 -8.74 -9.37 -19.43
N SER A 673 -8.58 -9.34 -20.77
CA SER A 673 -9.72 -9.42 -21.71
C SER A 673 -10.33 -10.81 -21.90
N GLU A 674 -9.79 -11.87 -21.30
CA GLU A 674 -10.36 -13.21 -21.39
C GLU A 674 -11.25 -13.49 -20.18
N LYS A 675 -12.56 -13.54 -20.43
CA LYS A 675 -13.52 -14.05 -19.42
C LYS A 675 -13.22 -15.53 -19.18
N VAL A 676 -12.73 -15.85 -17.98
CA VAL A 676 -12.68 -17.24 -17.53
C VAL A 676 -14.11 -17.70 -17.37
N LYS A 677 -14.48 -18.78 -18.07
CA LYS A 677 -15.86 -19.27 -18.04
C LYS A 677 -16.13 -19.91 -16.69
N ALA A 678 -17.17 -19.44 -16.01
CA ALA A 678 -17.74 -20.10 -14.85
C ALA A 678 -18.01 -21.59 -15.11
N LEU A 679 -17.89 -22.40 -14.07
CA LEU A 679 -18.26 -23.81 -14.13
C LEU A 679 -19.74 -23.98 -14.50
N THR A 680 -20.00 -24.86 -15.46
CA THR A 680 -21.34 -25.39 -15.73
C THR A 680 -21.83 -26.26 -14.58
N ASP A 681 -23.14 -26.39 -14.42
CA ASP A 681 -23.75 -27.30 -13.43
C ASP A 681 -23.23 -28.74 -13.57
N GLU A 682 -22.97 -29.19 -14.80
CA GLU A 682 -22.39 -30.51 -15.07
C GLU A 682 -20.96 -30.63 -14.52
N GLN A 683 -20.14 -29.59 -14.69
CA GLN A 683 -18.78 -29.57 -14.14
C GLN A 683 -18.79 -29.47 -12.61
N ARG A 684 -19.67 -28.67 -12.01
CA ARG A 684 -19.85 -28.64 -10.54
C ARG A 684 -20.24 -30.02 -10.01
N GLN A 685 -21.17 -30.71 -10.67
CA GLN A 685 -21.54 -32.08 -10.31
C GLN A 685 -20.40 -33.08 -10.48
N GLN A 686 -19.56 -32.93 -11.52
CA GLN A 686 -18.37 -33.76 -11.71
C GLN A 686 -17.37 -33.58 -10.55
N ILE A 687 -17.12 -32.33 -10.12
CA ILE A 687 -16.26 -32.02 -8.97
C ILE A 687 -16.85 -32.65 -7.71
N THR A 688 -18.11 -32.37 -7.37
CA THR A 688 -18.75 -32.95 -6.17
C THR A 688 -18.73 -34.48 -6.18
N HIS A 689 -19.04 -35.11 -7.32
CA HIS A 689 -18.98 -36.56 -7.45
C HIS A 689 -17.55 -37.11 -7.30
N TYR A 690 -16.53 -36.37 -7.76
CA TYR A 690 -15.14 -36.76 -7.60
C TYR A 690 -14.75 -36.83 -6.12
N TYR A 691 -15.26 -35.94 -5.26
CA TYR A 691 -15.00 -35.96 -3.82
C TYR A 691 -15.81 -37.07 -3.11
N LEU A 692 -17.07 -37.26 -3.49
CA LEU A 692 -17.99 -38.18 -2.80
C LEU A 692 -17.87 -39.66 -3.19
N ALA A 693 -17.34 -40.00 -4.35
CA ALA A 693 -17.23 -41.39 -4.80
C ALA A 693 -16.47 -42.27 -3.77
N VAL A 694 -17.03 -43.42 -3.39
CA VAL A 694 -16.43 -44.28 -2.35
C VAL A 694 -15.38 -45.20 -2.96
N GLU A 695 -15.68 -45.79 -4.12
CA GLU A 695 -14.74 -46.61 -4.89
C GLU A 695 -14.08 -45.79 -6.01
N LYS A 696 -12.88 -46.22 -6.45
CA LYS A 696 -12.16 -45.53 -7.53
C LYS A 696 -12.91 -45.59 -8.87
N ASP A 697 -13.55 -46.73 -9.14
CA ASP A 697 -14.30 -46.97 -10.39
C ASP A 697 -15.68 -46.28 -10.40
N GLU A 698 -16.09 -45.66 -9.28
CA GLU A 698 -17.33 -44.90 -9.18
C GLU A 698 -17.16 -43.43 -9.60
N ALA A 699 -15.94 -42.86 -9.55
CA ALA A 699 -15.72 -41.47 -9.92
C ALA A 699 -15.98 -41.22 -11.42
N LEU A 700 -16.75 -40.18 -11.74
CA LEU A 700 -17.13 -39.83 -13.12
C LEU A 700 -15.96 -39.32 -13.96
N VAL A 701 -14.93 -38.76 -13.30
CA VAL A 701 -13.77 -38.11 -13.91
C VAL A 701 -12.48 -38.59 -13.24
N SER A 702 -11.39 -38.62 -13.99
CA SER A 702 -10.05 -38.96 -13.47
C SER A 702 -9.36 -37.75 -12.84
N ALA A 703 -8.23 -37.97 -12.15
CA ALA A 703 -7.40 -36.86 -11.66
C ALA A 703 -6.85 -35.99 -12.81
N ASP A 704 -6.59 -36.57 -13.98
CA ASP A 704 -6.14 -35.81 -15.15
C ASP A 704 -7.26 -34.93 -15.73
N ASP A 705 -8.51 -35.42 -15.69
CA ASP A 705 -9.68 -34.63 -16.10
C ASP A 705 -9.93 -33.47 -15.14
N MET A 706 -9.73 -33.67 -13.82
CA MET A 706 -9.81 -32.61 -12.81
C MET A 706 -8.74 -31.54 -13.01
N VAL A 707 -7.48 -31.92 -13.28
CA VAL A 707 -6.41 -30.96 -13.60
C VAL A 707 -6.73 -30.19 -14.87
N ALA A 708 -7.22 -30.87 -15.92
CA ALA A 708 -7.61 -30.20 -17.16
C ALA A 708 -8.78 -29.22 -16.97
N LEU A 709 -9.70 -29.53 -16.06
CA LEU A 709 -10.79 -28.61 -15.67
C LEU A 709 -10.24 -27.40 -14.91
N SER A 710 -9.37 -27.61 -13.93
CA SER A 710 -8.69 -26.54 -13.20
C SER A 710 -7.88 -25.63 -14.11
N ASP A 711 -7.10 -26.20 -15.03
CA ASP A 711 -6.32 -25.46 -16.02
C ASP A 711 -7.18 -24.53 -16.90
N GLN A 712 -8.45 -24.86 -17.13
CA GLN A 712 -9.35 -24.11 -18.01
C GLN A 712 -10.11 -22.98 -17.29
N SER A 713 -10.45 -23.18 -16.02
CA SER A 713 -11.50 -22.39 -15.37
C SER A 713 -11.20 -22.00 -13.91
N MET A 714 -10.16 -22.54 -13.27
CA MET A 714 -9.83 -22.17 -11.90
C MET A 714 -9.02 -20.89 -11.89
N TYR A 715 -9.30 -20.03 -10.91
CA TYR A 715 -8.57 -18.78 -10.74
C TYR A 715 -7.07 -19.04 -10.52
N ARG A 716 -6.25 -18.20 -11.15
CA ARG A 716 -4.81 -18.21 -11.01
C ARG A 716 -4.34 -16.87 -10.52
N ASP A 717 -3.45 -16.90 -9.56
CA ASP A 717 -2.71 -15.77 -9.04
C ASP A 717 -1.45 -15.55 -9.88
N ASP A 718 -1.66 -15.46 -11.19
CA ASP A 718 -0.65 -15.18 -12.21
C ASP A 718 -0.65 -13.67 -12.48
N GLU A 719 0.51 -13.06 -12.78
CA GLU A 719 0.63 -11.62 -13.03
C GLU A 719 -0.13 -11.22 -14.30
N VAL A 720 -1.00 -10.22 -14.21
CA VAL A 720 -1.83 -9.74 -15.33
C VAL A 720 -1.45 -8.32 -15.70
N ARG A 721 -1.09 -8.11 -16.98
CA ARG A 721 -0.89 -6.76 -17.53
C ARG A 721 -1.69 -6.56 -18.80
N GLY A 722 -2.82 -5.86 -18.65
CA GLY A 722 -3.79 -5.67 -19.72
C GLY A 722 -4.40 -7.01 -20.16
N ASP A 723 -4.06 -7.44 -21.38
CA ASP A 723 -4.57 -8.68 -21.99
C ASP A 723 -3.65 -9.90 -21.80
N GLU A 724 -2.51 -9.73 -21.16
CA GLU A 724 -1.46 -10.75 -21.05
C GLU A 724 -1.38 -11.28 -19.62
N VAL A 725 -1.18 -12.60 -19.50
CA VAL A 725 -1.07 -13.33 -18.23
C VAL A 725 0.29 -14.01 -18.20
N TYR A 726 1.04 -13.82 -17.10
CA TYR A 726 2.38 -14.34 -16.90
C TYR A 726 2.41 -15.27 -15.69
N ALA A 727 2.96 -16.48 -15.85
CA ALA A 727 3.04 -17.43 -14.76
C ALA A 727 3.92 -16.89 -13.62
N SER A 728 3.37 -16.76 -12.41
CA SER A 728 4.09 -16.25 -11.23
C SER A 728 5.01 -17.31 -10.60
N ILE A 729 4.68 -18.60 -10.71
CA ILE A 729 5.57 -19.69 -10.28
C ILE A 729 6.37 -20.24 -11.46
N SER A 730 5.72 -20.96 -12.37
CA SER A 730 6.37 -21.52 -13.56
C SER A 730 5.35 -21.95 -14.61
N GLU A 731 5.81 -22.16 -15.84
CA GLU A 731 4.99 -22.75 -16.92
C GLU A 731 4.46 -24.16 -16.61
N LYS A 732 5.10 -24.90 -15.68
CA LYS A 732 4.70 -26.27 -15.33
C LYS A 732 3.91 -26.38 -14.03
N GLN A 733 4.00 -25.38 -13.16
CA GLN A 733 3.19 -25.26 -11.94
C GLN A 733 2.62 -23.85 -11.89
N LYS A 734 1.32 -23.74 -12.15
CA LYS A 734 0.57 -22.49 -12.08
C LYS A 734 0.33 -22.10 -10.63
N ALA A 735 0.23 -20.80 -10.37
CA ALA A 735 -0.15 -20.28 -9.06
C ALA A 735 -1.66 -20.33 -8.92
N TYR A 736 -2.20 -21.42 -8.38
CA TYR A 736 -3.61 -21.49 -8.06
C TYR A 736 -3.87 -20.88 -6.68
N LYS A 737 -4.89 -20.03 -6.54
CA LYS A 737 -5.27 -19.42 -5.26
C LYS A 737 -5.55 -20.44 -4.16
N VAL A 738 -6.02 -21.64 -4.54
CA VAL A 738 -6.21 -22.80 -3.64
C VAL A 738 -4.92 -23.33 -2.96
N PHE A 739 -3.76 -22.81 -3.35
CA PHE A 739 -2.46 -23.10 -2.74
C PHE A 739 -1.77 -21.82 -2.24
N HIS A 740 -2.51 -20.73 -2.12
CA HIS A 740 -2.00 -19.50 -1.54
C HIS A 740 -1.67 -19.74 -0.06
N ASP A 741 -0.66 -19.02 0.43
CA ASP A 741 -0.10 -19.23 1.75
C ASP A 741 -0.91 -18.49 2.85
N TYR A 742 -1.83 -17.61 2.43
CA TYR A 742 -2.74 -16.72 3.19
C TYR A 742 -4.12 -16.69 2.47
N ASP A 743 -5.22 -16.30 3.13
CA ASP A 743 -6.55 -16.12 2.50
C ASP A 743 -7.21 -17.36 1.84
N ASP A 744 -6.83 -18.59 2.20
CA ASP A 744 -7.50 -19.79 1.66
C ASP A 744 -7.55 -20.99 2.62
N ASP A 745 -8.75 -21.52 2.77
CA ASP A 745 -9.07 -22.64 3.66
C ASP A 745 -8.57 -24.00 3.15
N TYR A 746 -8.06 -24.08 1.92
CA TYR A 746 -7.80 -25.37 1.27
C TYR A 746 -6.55 -26.08 1.79
N GLN A 747 -5.64 -25.38 2.46
CA GLN A 747 -4.56 -26.00 3.23
C GLN A 747 -5.11 -27.08 4.19
N ARG A 748 -6.24 -26.83 4.86
CA ARG A 748 -6.87 -27.77 5.79
C ARG A 748 -7.33 -29.04 5.09
N VAL A 749 -7.79 -28.95 3.84
CA VAL A 749 -8.16 -30.10 3.00
C VAL A 749 -6.93 -30.91 2.60
N VAL A 750 -5.84 -30.24 2.18
CA VAL A 750 -4.56 -30.88 1.81
C VAL A 750 -4.02 -31.71 2.97
N LEU A 751 -3.92 -31.10 4.16
CA LEU A 751 -3.37 -31.74 5.37
C LEU A 751 -4.27 -32.88 5.87
N SER A 752 -5.59 -32.69 5.85
CA SER A 752 -6.55 -33.76 6.16
C SER A 752 -6.36 -34.97 5.24
N CYS A 753 -6.24 -34.75 3.92
CA CYS A 753 -5.99 -35.82 2.97
C CYS A 753 -4.63 -36.49 3.19
N PHE A 754 -3.59 -35.72 3.53
CA PHE A 754 -2.27 -36.25 3.89
C PHE A 754 -2.33 -37.22 5.06
N TRP A 755 -3.00 -36.88 6.16
CA TRP A 755 -3.08 -37.75 7.35
C TRP A 755 -4.03 -38.94 7.15
N LEU A 756 -5.24 -38.72 6.62
CA LEU A 756 -6.28 -39.75 6.50
C LEU A 756 -5.89 -40.90 5.57
N GLN A 757 -5.17 -40.64 4.48
CA GLN A 757 -4.79 -41.69 3.52
C GLN A 757 -3.84 -42.76 4.10
N GLN A 758 -3.18 -42.42 5.20
CA GLN A 758 -2.19 -43.26 5.87
C GLN A 758 -2.84 -44.24 6.87
N LEU A 759 -4.13 -44.05 7.18
CA LEU A 759 -4.81 -44.80 8.22
C LEU A 759 -5.16 -46.23 7.76
N PRO A 760 -4.93 -47.26 8.60
CA PRO A 760 -5.17 -48.65 8.22
C PRO A 760 -6.64 -49.10 8.35
N LEU A 761 -7.53 -48.31 8.97
CA LEU A 761 -8.85 -48.78 9.43
C LEU A 761 -10.06 -48.21 8.67
N MET A 762 -9.88 -47.23 7.79
CA MET A 762 -11.00 -46.50 7.13
C MET A 762 -10.97 -46.67 5.61
N ASN A 763 -11.48 -47.78 5.06
CA ASN A 763 -11.33 -48.04 3.62
C ASN A 763 -11.96 -46.95 2.73
N ASN A 764 -13.15 -46.45 3.08
CA ASN A 764 -13.87 -45.45 2.29
C ASN A 764 -13.19 -44.07 2.33
N THR A 765 -12.98 -43.54 3.53
CA THR A 765 -12.27 -42.27 3.77
C THR A 765 -10.85 -42.30 3.21
N ARG A 766 -10.14 -43.43 3.34
CA ARG A 766 -8.81 -43.62 2.75
C ARG A 766 -8.84 -43.59 1.24
N ASN A 767 -9.83 -44.19 0.60
CA ASN A 767 -9.94 -44.17 -0.86
C ASN A 767 -10.25 -42.75 -1.38
N ARG A 768 -11.17 -42.04 -0.71
CA ARG A 768 -11.48 -40.62 -1.01
C ARG A 768 -10.25 -39.72 -0.86
N SER A 769 -9.59 -39.76 0.30
CA SER A 769 -8.36 -38.97 0.58
C SER A 769 -7.24 -39.27 -0.42
N ARG A 770 -6.97 -40.55 -0.74
CA ARG A 770 -5.95 -40.90 -1.74
C ARG A 770 -6.24 -40.35 -3.13
N ARG A 771 -7.52 -40.28 -3.52
CA ARG A 771 -7.93 -39.78 -4.82
C ARG A 771 -7.76 -38.26 -4.88
N VAL A 772 -8.27 -37.54 -3.88
CA VAL A 772 -8.10 -36.08 -3.76
C VAL A 772 -6.62 -35.71 -3.67
N TRP A 773 -5.84 -36.42 -2.85
CA TRP A 773 -4.39 -36.26 -2.76
C TRP A 773 -3.66 -36.43 -4.10
N GLN A 774 -4.06 -37.41 -4.92
CA GLN A 774 -3.49 -37.61 -6.26
C GLN A 774 -3.81 -36.46 -7.21
N TYR A 775 -4.99 -35.86 -7.10
CA TYR A 775 -5.34 -34.65 -7.84
C TYR A 775 -4.48 -33.46 -7.40
N LEU A 776 -4.37 -33.22 -6.09
CA LEU A 776 -3.62 -32.09 -5.54
C LEU A 776 -2.13 -32.15 -5.88
N ILE A 777 -1.49 -33.32 -5.78
CA ILE A 777 -0.09 -33.50 -6.21
C ILE A 777 0.08 -33.19 -7.70
N LYS A 778 -0.89 -33.55 -8.54
CA LYS A 778 -0.79 -33.25 -9.98
C LYS A 778 -1.00 -31.78 -10.28
N LEU A 779 -1.84 -31.11 -9.49
CA LEU A 779 -2.20 -29.72 -9.66
C LEU A 779 -1.06 -28.76 -9.23
N GLY A 780 -0.45 -29.02 -8.07
CA GLY A 780 0.60 -28.15 -7.50
C GLY A 780 1.60 -28.92 -6.63
N PRO A 781 2.45 -29.79 -7.23
CA PRO A 781 3.25 -30.74 -6.46
C PRO A 781 4.24 -30.10 -5.48
N VAL A 782 4.89 -28.99 -5.84
CA VAL A 782 5.85 -28.30 -4.99
C VAL A 782 5.13 -27.55 -3.87
N LYS A 783 4.00 -26.87 -4.18
CA LYS A 783 3.18 -26.20 -3.16
C LYS A 783 2.59 -27.19 -2.16
N VAL A 784 2.05 -28.32 -2.62
CA VAL A 784 1.60 -29.42 -1.72
C VAL A 784 2.74 -29.95 -0.86
N THR A 785 3.95 -30.05 -1.41
CA THR A 785 5.15 -30.43 -0.62
C THR A 785 5.44 -29.40 0.46
N SER A 786 5.37 -28.10 0.14
CA SER A 786 5.56 -26.98 1.07
C SER A 786 4.57 -27.03 2.24
N LEU A 787 3.26 -27.12 1.93
CA LEU A 787 2.19 -27.14 2.94
C LEU A 787 2.38 -28.31 3.92
N VAL A 788 2.76 -29.50 3.43
CA VAL A 788 3.04 -30.63 4.32
C VAL A 788 4.34 -30.46 5.09
N ALA A 789 5.40 -29.98 4.45
CA ALA A 789 6.69 -29.75 5.11
C ALA A 789 6.56 -28.76 6.27
N LYS A 790 5.67 -27.77 6.16
CA LYS A 790 5.37 -26.79 7.21
C LYS A 790 4.91 -27.43 8.53
N THR A 791 4.16 -28.53 8.46
CA THR A 791 3.73 -29.30 9.66
C THR A 791 4.88 -29.92 10.45
N TYR A 792 6.09 -29.91 9.90
CA TYR A 792 7.33 -30.37 10.53
C TYR A 792 8.29 -29.19 10.86
N SER A 793 7.86 -27.95 10.63
CA SER A 793 8.64 -26.73 10.86
C SER A 793 8.55 -26.27 12.31
N GLU A 794 9.62 -25.67 12.83
CA GLU A 794 9.64 -24.93 14.11
C GLU A 794 9.12 -23.49 13.98
N HIS A 795 8.99 -22.97 12.76
CA HIS A 795 8.58 -21.59 12.49
C HIS A 795 7.30 -21.53 11.64
N ASN A 796 6.44 -20.54 11.91
CA ASN A 796 5.19 -20.24 11.20
C ASN A 796 5.37 -19.53 9.85
N TYR A 797 6.44 -18.76 9.61
CA TYR A 797 6.70 -18.07 8.32
C TYR A 797 7.71 -18.79 7.43
N ARG A 798 8.80 -19.33 7.98
CA ARG A 798 9.78 -20.15 7.23
C ARG A 798 9.63 -21.63 7.54
N THR A 799 10.09 -22.52 6.66
CA THR A 799 10.16 -23.95 6.99
C THR A 799 11.54 -24.24 7.56
N GLU A 800 11.63 -24.51 8.85
CA GLU A 800 12.87 -24.84 9.55
C GLU A 800 12.69 -26.16 10.30
N PHE A 801 13.43 -27.19 9.91
CA PHE A 801 13.34 -28.49 10.55
C PHE A 801 14.25 -28.53 11.78
N GLU A 802 13.73 -29.05 12.90
CA GLU A 802 14.50 -29.30 14.14
C GLU A 802 15.82 -30.05 13.88
N SER A 803 15.82 -30.94 12.87
CA SER A 803 17.02 -31.68 12.49
C SER A 803 17.00 -32.13 11.02
N PRO A 804 18.20 -32.39 10.42
CA PRO A 804 18.29 -33.01 9.09
C PRO A 804 17.62 -34.39 9.00
N VAL A 805 17.47 -35.10 10.13
CA VAL A 805 16.79 -36.40 10.16
C VAL A 805 15.29 -36.21 9.96
N THR A 806 14.69 -35.23 10.64
CA THR A 806 13.27 -34.88 10.51
C THR A 806 12.93 -34.47 9.07
N GLN A 807 13.80 -33.68 8.43
CA GLN A 807 13.68 -33.32 7.02
C GLN A 807 13.67 -34.55 6.11
N VAL A 808 14.66 -35.44 6.25
CA VAL A 808 14.74 -36.67 5.45
C VAL A 808 13.50 -37.55 5.65
N GLU A 809 13.03 -37.72 6.88
CA GLU A 809 11.85 -38.51 7.20
C GLU A 809 10.58 -37.92 6.55
N CYS A 810 10.43 -36.59 6.55
CA CYS A 810 9.34 -35.89 5.88
C CYS A 810 9.36 -36.13 4.36
N MET A 811 10.52 -35.90 3.71
CA MET A 811 10.66 -36.09 2.26
C MET A 811 10.45 -37.54 1.82
N GLU A 812 11.00 -38.51 2.56
CA GLU A 812 10.78 -39.94 2.29
C GLU A 812 9.32 -40.36 2.50
N LYS A 813 8.61 -39.72 3.43
CA LYS A 813 7.18 -39.96 3.65
C LYS A 813 6.35 -39.43 2.49
N LEU A 814 6.60 -38.21 2.02
CA LEU A 814 5.96 -37.65 0.82
C LEU A 814 6.19 -38.50 -0.42
N GLN A 815 7.42 -38.97 -0.64
CA GLN A 815 7.76 -39.85 -1.77
C GLN A 815 7.01 -41.19 -1.71
N ARG A 816 6.88 -41.80 -0.52
CA ARG A 816 6.07 -43.02 -0.34
C ARG A 816 4.58 -42.80 -0.62
N LEU A 817 4.09 -41.57 -0.48
CA LEU A 817 2.72 -41.17 -0.74
C LEU A 817 2.49 -40.68 -2.17
N GLY A 818 3.49 -40.81 -3.04
CA GLY A 818 3.35 -40.59 -4.48
C GLY A 818 3.79 -39.21 -4.98
N VAL A 819 4.42 -38.38 -4.13
CA VAL A 819 5.12 -37.19 -4.59
C VAL A 819 6.41 -37.63 -5.29
N ASP A 820 6.64 -37.21 -6.54
CA ASP A 820 7.87 -37.54 -7.25
C ASP A 820 9.09 -36.92 -6.56
N GLN A 821 10.23 -37.62 -6.59
CA GLN A 821 11.48 -37.12 -6.02
C GLN A 821 11.87 -35.76 -6.60
N ALA A 822 11.60 -35.53 -7.89
CA ALA A 822 11.86 -34.25 -8.55
C ALA A 822 11.23 -33.07 -7.81
N TYR A 823 9.98 -33.21 -7.35
CA TYR A 823 9.25 -32.14 -6.68
C TYR A 823 9.74 -31.91 -5.25
N THR A 824 10.05 -32.98 -4.52
CA THR A 824 10.64 -32.84 -3.17
C THR A 824 12.00 -32.14 -3.22
N GLN A 825 12.83 -32.45 -4.21
CA GLN A 825 14.14 -31.79 -4.37
C GLN A 825 14.00 -30.34 -4.83
N ALA A 826 13.01 -30.04 -5.67
CA ALA A 826 12.74 -28.68 -6.12
C ALA A 826 12.30 -27.79 -4.95
N TYR A 827 11.40 -28.31 -4.10
CA TYR A 827 11.02 -27.65 -2.85
C TYR A 827 12.20 -27.40 -1.92
N GLU A 828 13.08 -28.40 -1.74
CA GLU A 828 14.26 -28.24 -0.90
C GLU A 828 15.18 -27.12 -1.42
N ILE A 829 15.37 -27.01 -2.74
CA ILE A 829 16.15 -25.93 -3.34
C ILE A 829 15.48 -24.56 -3.18
N SER A 830 14.17 -24.44 -3.42
CA SER A 830 13.46 -23.16 -3.33
C SER A 830 13.43 -22.59 -1.91
N ARG A 831 13.77 -23.40 -0.89
CA ARG A 831 13.84 -22.97 0.52
C ARG A 831 15.22 -22.45 0.92
N ILE A 832 16.28 -22.93 0.26
CA ILE A 832 17.66 -22.70 0.70
C ILE A 832 18.18 -21.38 0.13
N HIS A 833 18.49 -20.42 1.01
CA HIS A 833 19.11 -19.17 0.59
C HIS A 833 20.62 -19.36 0.36
N PRO A 834 21.17 -18.98 -0.82
CA PRO A 834 22.57 -19.26 -1.15
C PRO A 834 23.60 -18.65 -0.18
N LEU A 835 23.27 -17.51 0.43
CA LEU A 835 24.15 -16.78 1.36
C LEU A 835 23.95 -17.20 2.84
N GLY A 836 22.78 -17.76 3.20
CA GLY A 836 22.47 -18.17 4.58
C GLY A 836 22.95 -19.58 4.90
N ASP A 837 22.66 -20.53 4.01
CA ASP A 837 22.92 -21.97 4.20
C ASP A 837 23.96 -22.49 3.19
N SER A 838 25.06 -21.74 3.06
CA SER A 838 26.02 -21.92 1.95
C SER A 838 26.56 -23.36 1.82
N ASP A 839 26.74 -24.10 2.92
CA ASP A 839 27.22 -25.49 2.89
C ASP A 839 26.17 -26.50 2.40
N GLU A 840 24.89 -26.33 2.74
CA GLU A 840 23.81 -27.18 2.24
C GLU A 840 23.58 -26.89 0.75
N TYR A 841 23.53 -25.61 0.38
CA TYR A 841 23.41 -25.18 -1.01
C TYR A 841 24.55 -25.70 -1.89
N ARG A 842 25.80 -25.66 -1.41
CA ARG A 842 26.97 -26.24 -2.12
C ARG A 842 26.80 -27.73 -2.40
N GLN A 843 26.28 -28.49 -1.45
CA GLN A 843 26.05 -29.94 -1.62
C GLN A 843 25.05 -30.22 -2.75
N TRP A 844 24.06 -29.36 -2.94
CA TRP A 844 23.13 -29.47 -4.05
C TRP A 844 23.78 -29.20 -5.41
N LEU A 845 24.66 -28.18 -5.51
CA LEU A 845 25.45 -27.93 -6.71
C LEU A 845 26.36 -29.13 -7.04
N ASP A 846 27.05 -29.66 -6.03
CA ASP A 846 27.93 -30.83 -6.17
C ASP A 846 27.13 -32.06 -6.60
N MET A 847 25.95 -32.29 -6.01
CA MET A 847 25.05 -33.38 -6.39
C MET A 847 24.57 -33.23 -7.83
N TYR A 848 24.18 -32.02 -8.27
CA TYR A 848 23.73 -31.78 -9.64
C TYR A 848 24.85 -32.07 -10.65
N SER A 849 26.11 -31.72 -10.33
CA SER A 849 27.26 -31.94 -11.21
C SER A 849 27.45 -33.41 -11.63
N SER A 850 26.94 -34.35 -10.84
CA SER A 850 26.97 -35.79 -11.12
C SER A 850 26.16 -36.20 -12.36
N ILE A 851 25.37 -35.30 -12.95
CA ILE A 851 24.58 -35.59 -14.16
C ILE A 851 25.48 -35.92 -15.37
N GLU A 852 26.66 -35.31 -15.45
CA GLU A 852 27.67 -35.55 -16.49
C GLU A 852 28.82 -36.47 -16.04
N ASP A 853 28.79 -36.99 -14.81
CA ASP A 853 29.83 -37.90 -14.33
C ASP A 853 29.79 -39.23 -15.09
N ASP A 854 30.95 -39.78 -15.43
CA ASP A 854 31.13 -41.05 -16.13
C ASP A 854 31.14 -42.26 -15.17
N ASP A 855 30.97 -42.04 -13.85
CA ASP A 855 30.90 -43.13 -12.88
C ASP A 855 29.70 -44.05 -13.15
N ASN A 856 30.01 -45.29 -13.51
CA ASN A 856 29.04 -46.35 -13.78
C ASN A 856 28.83 -47.28 -12.57
N SER A 857 29.37 -46.92 -11.40
CA SER A 857 29.08 -47.61 -10.15
C SER A 857 27.61 -47.48 -9.75
N MET A 858 27.14 -48.34 -8.84
CA MET A 858 25.78 -48.22 -8.29
C MET A 858 25.56 -46.88 -7.57
N ILE A 859 26.62 -46.32 -6.98
CA ILE A 859 26.59 -45.04 -6.26
C ILE A 859 26.51 -43.89 -7.28
N GLY A 860 27.38 -43.88 -8.30
CA GLY A 860 27.32 -42.91 -9.40
C GLY A 860 25.97 -42.94 -10.13
N GLY A 861 25.42 -44.14 -10.38
CA GLY A 861 24.09 -44.29 -10.97
C GLY A 861 22.93 -43.83 -10.07
N MET A 862 23.09 -43.76 -8.75
CA MET A 862 22.12 -43.12 -7.85
C MET A 862 22.25 -41.60 -7.86
N ALA A 863 23.48 -41.08 -7.79
CA ALA A 863 23.76 -39.65 -7.86
C ALA A 863 23.24 -39.03 -9.16
N ARG A 864 23.49 -39.69 -10.31
CA ARG A 864 22.99 -39.25 -11.62
C ARG A 864 21.45 -39.21 -11.68
N ARG A 865 20.77 -40.18 -11.07
CA ARG A 865 19.29 -40.19 -10.99
C ARG A 865 18.76 -39.04 -10.13
N LYS A 866 19.39 -38.76 -9.00
CA LYS A 866 19.05 -37.59 -8.16
C LYS A 866 19.27 -36.27 -8.90
N ALA A 867 20.37 -36.14 -9.64
CA ALA A 867 20.64 -34.95 -10.44
C ALA A 867 19.60 -34.77 -11.58
N GLN A 868 19.20 -35.86 -12.24
CA GLN A 868 18.14 -35.84 -13.26
C GLN A 868 16.75 -35.50 -12.69
N ALA A 869 16.45 -35.99 -11.49
CA ALA A 869 15.23 -35.64 -10.78
C ALA A 869 15.22 -34.15 -10.43
N LEU A 870 16.30 -33.62 -9.85
CA LEU A 870 16.41 -32.18 -9.58
C LEU A 870 16.30 -31.34 -10.86
N ARG A 871 16.98 -31.71 -11.96
CA ARG A 871 16.84 -31.02 -13.25
C ARG A 871 15.38 -30.93 -13.72
N THR A 872 14.62 -32.00 -13.51
CA THR A 872 13.18 -32.02 -13.85
C THR A 872 12.38 -31.14 -12.90
N GLY A 873 12.71 -31.18 -11.60
CA GLY A 873 12.05 -30.44 -10.54
C GLY A 873 12.23 -28.92 -10.64
N LEU A 874 13.41 -28.45 -11.07
CA LEU A 874 13.69 -27.01 -11.24
C LEU A 874 12.71 -26.32 -12.21
N ASP A 875 12.06 -27.04 -13.12
CA ASP A 875 11.05 -26.47 -14.01
C ASP A 875 9.68 -26.22 -13.33
N TYR A 876 9.53 -26.58 -12.04
CA TYR A 876 8.28 -26.45 -11.26
C TYR A 876 8.37 -25.41 -10.13
N ILE A 877 9.50 -24.71 -9.99
CA ILE A 877 9.71 -23.63 -9.00
C ILE A 877 9.80 -22.28 -9.70
N CYS A 878 9.86 -21.20 -8.92
CA CYS A 878 10.05 -19.85 -9.44
C CYS A 878 11.24 -19.82 -10.41
N THR A 879 11.04 -19.21 -11.58
CA THR A 879 12.08 -19.22 -12.60
C THR A 879 13.31 -18.42 -12.16
N VAL A 880 13.13 -17.40 -11.31
CA VAL A 880 14.23 -16.65 -10.69
C VAL A 880 15.11 -17.57 -9.85
N ASP A 881 14.55 -18.41 -8.97
CA ASP A 881 15.30 -19.38 -8.16
C ASP A 881 16.05 -20.38 -9.04
N LYS A 882 15.39 -20.88 -10.09
CA LYS A 882 16.00 -21.76 -11.08
C LYS A 882 17.22 -21.09 -11.73
N LEU A 883 17.09 -19.84 -12.17
CA LEU A 883 18.18 -19.12 -12.81
C LEU A 883 19.32 -18.82 -11.85
N GLN A 884 19.02 -18.43 -10.60
CA GLN A 884 20.02 -18.25 -9.56
C GLN A 884 20.81 -19.55 -9.30
N PHE A 885 20.11 -20.69 -9.24
CA PHE A 885 20.74 -22.00 -9.14
C PHE A 885 21.69 -22.27 -10.31
N TYR A 886 21.26 -22.06 -11.56
CA TYR A 886 22.12 -22.26 -12.72
C TYR A 886 23.28 -21.27 -12.81
N ARG A 887 23.10 -20.01 -12.37
CA ARG A 887 24.19 -19.01 -12.28
C ARG A 887 25.28 -19.52 -11.35
N HIS A 888 24.93 -19.93 -10.12
CA HIS A 888 25.90 -20.45 -9.16
C HIS A 888 26.51 -21.79 -9.61
N LEU A 889 25.71 -22.64 -10.26
CA LEU A 889 26.21 -23.88 -10.86
C LEU A 889 27.27 -23.61 -11.93
N GLU A 890 27.07 -22.64 -12.83
CA GLU A 890 28.05 -22.27 -13.85
C GLU A 890 29.35 -21.74 -13.22
N LEU A 891 29.25 -20.88 -12.20
CA LEU A 891 30.41 -20.30 -11.51
C LEU A 891 31.28 -21.37 -10.84
N ARG A 892 30.66 -22.39 -10.24
CA ARG A 892 31.37 -23.52 -9.59
C ARG A 892 31.80 -24.58 -10.60
N TYR A 893 30.98 -24.84 -11.62
CA TYR A 893 31.13 -25.88 -12.63
C TYR A 893 30.87 -25.32 -14.04
N PRO A 894 31.88 -24.69 -14.69
CA PRO A 894 31.72 -23.97 -15.96
C PRO A 894 31.26 -24.82 -17.15
N GLN A 895 31.22 -26.15 -17.01
CA GLN A 895 30.62 -27.01 -18.02
C GLN A 895 29.10 -26.86 -18.12
N PHE A 896 28.41 -26.43 -17.06
CA PHE A 896 26.97 -26.16 -17.02
C PHE A 896 26.66 -24.71 -17.41
N SER A 897 27.02 -24.34 -18.63
CA SER A 897 26.83 -23.00 -19.19
C SER A 897 25.51 -22.87 -19.96
N TYR A 898 24.98 -21.66 -20.06
CA TYR A 898 23.82 -21.31 -20.92
C TYR A 898 23.90 -21.90 -22.35
N GLU A 899 25.08 -21.88 -22.97
CA GLU A 899 25.27 -22.38 -24.34
C GLU A 899 24.99 -23.89 -24.52
N LYS A 900 25.01 -24.66 -23.44
CA LYS A 900 24.88 -26.12 -23.46
C LYS A 900 23.56 -26.62 -22.88
N ASP A 901 22.74 -25.74 -22.29
CA ASP A 901 21.44 -26.09 -21.76
C ASP A 901 20.31 -25.53 -22.66
N GLU A 902 19.62 -26.44 -23.36
CA GLU A 902 18.50 -26.09 -24.24
C GLU A 902 17.29 -25.51 -23.46
N GLY A 903 17.15 -25.83 -22.18
CA GLY A 903 16.10 -25.28 -21.30
C GLY A 903 16.35 -23.81 -21.03
N LEU A 904 17.56 -23.44 -20.60
CA LEU A 904 17.92 -22.03 -20.38
C LEU A 904 17.82 -21.19 -21.65
N GLN A 905 18.15 -21.74 -22.81
CA GLN A 905 17.97 -21.06 -24.11
C GLN A 905 16.50 -20.83 -24.44
N LYS A 906 15.63 -21.78 -24.08
CA LYS A 906 14.18 -21.63 -24.25
C LYS A 906 13.62 -20.57 -23.29
N ASP A 907 14.07 -20.58 -22.03
CA ASP A 907 13.65 -19.61 -21.02
C ASP A 907 14.08 -18.19 -21.41
N PHE A 908 15.31 -18.01 -21.95
CA PHE A 908 15.76 -16.73 -22.48
C PHE A 908 14.94 -16.25 -23.68
N ARG A 909 14.56 -17.16 -24.59
CA ARG A 909 13.64 -16.81 -25.69
C ARG A 909 12.27 -16.38 -25.17
N ASN A 910 11.79 -17.01 -24.10
CA ASN A 910 10.55 -16.58 -23.44
C ASN A 910 10.70 -15.17 -22.84
N ALA A 911 11.82 -14.89 -22.17
CA ALA A 911 12.12 -13.55 -21.65
C ALA A 911 12.16 -12.49 -22.77
N ILE A 912 12.72 -12.81 -23.95
CA ILE A 912 12.67 -11.94 -25.13
C ILE A 912 11.22 -11.70 -25.57
N ASN A 913 10.38 -12.74 -25.61
CA ASN A 913 8.98 -12.62 -26.00
C ASN A 913 8.20 -11.72 -25.02
N ILE A 914 8.36 -11.94 -23.71
CA ILE A 914 7.78 -11.13 -22.63
C ILE A 914 8.25 -9.68 -22.79
N PHE A 915 9.56 -9.45 -22.90
CA PHE A 915 10.14 -8.12 -23.10
C PHE A 915 9.53 -7.38 -24.31
N VAL A 916 9.44 -8.04 -25.47
CA VAL A 916 8.84 -7.42 -26.66
C VAL A 916 7.37 -7.11 -26.43
N ARG A 917 6.60 -7.99 -25.78
CA ARG A 917 5.19 -7.75 -25.48
C ARG A 917 4.97 -6.56 -24.56
N SER A 918 5.76 -6.46 -23.50
CA SER A 918 5.64 -5.41 -22.49
C SER A 918 6.12 -4.04 -22.99
N ASN A 919 6.96 -4.02 -24.02
CA ASN A 919 7.58 -2.78 -24.50
C ASN A 919 7.17 -2.38 -25.94
N ILE A 920 6.38 -3.18 -26.66
CA ILE A 920 6.00 -2.86 -28.04
C ILE A 920 5.04 -1.66 -28.07
N LEU A 921 5.37 -0.68 -28.89
CA LEU A 921 4.52 0.48 -29.14
C LEU A 921 3.26 0.11 -29.93
N ALA A 922 2.20 0.85 -29.68
CA ALA A 922 1.04 0.90 -30.55
C ALA A 922 1.48 1.18 -31.99
N TRP A 923 0.72 0.69 -32.96
CA TRP A 923 1.17 0.66 -34.35
C TRP A 923 1.27 2.09 -34.93
N GLU A 924 0.44 3.01 -34.46
CA GLU A 924 0.42 4.42 -34.81
C GLU A 924 1.64 5.17 -34.27
N ASP A 925 2.09 4.86 -33.05
CA ASP A 925 3.30 5.45 -32.48
C ASP A 925 4.56 4.89 -33.17
N ALA A 926 4.54 3.61 -33.51
CA ALA A 926 5.59 3.03 -34.34
C ALA A 926 5.67 3.70 -35.71
N LEU A 927 4.52 3.96 -36.34
CA LEU A 927 4.44 4.69 -37.60
C LEU A 927 4.94 6.13 -37.44
N HIS A 928 4.57 6.83 -36.36
CA HIS A 928 5.09 8.15 -36.06
C HIS A 928 6.61 8.14 -35.96
N ASN A 929 7.19 7.17 -35.25
CA ASN A 929 8.63 7.09 -35.03
C ASN A 929 9.41 6.77 -36.31
N GLU A 930 8.91 5.85 -37.14
CA GLU A 930 9.49 5.54 -38.47
C GLU A 930 9.57 6.78 -39.37
N PHE A 931 8.61 7.69 -39.24
CA PHE A 931 8.50 8.92 -40.02
C PHE A 931 8.76 10.19 -39.18
N SER A 932 9.46 10.10 -38.06
CA SER A 932 9.62 11.21 -37.08
C SER A 932 10.14 12.53 -37.68
N SER A 933 10.93 12.49 -38.75
CA SER A 933 11.40 13.70 -39.46
C SER A 933 10.32 14.37 -40.33
N GLN A 934 9.22 13.68 -40.60
CA GLN A 934 8.15 14.09 -41.51
C GLN A 934 6.75 14.07 -40.87
N CYS A 935 6.60 13.46 -39.70
CA CYS A 935 5.35 13.28 -38.99
C CYS A 935 5.42 13.96 -37.62
N SER A 936 4.28 14.40 -37.11
CA SER A 936 4.13 14.77 -35.71
C SER A 936 2.82 14.23 -35.15
N SER A 937 2.87 13.64 -33.97
CA SER A 937 1.69 13.23 -33.21
C SER A 937 1.14 14.38 -32.35
N THR A 938 -0.17 14.37 -32.09
CA THR A 938 -0.87 15.33 -31.22
C THR A 938 -2.30 14.85 -30.96
N ASP A 939 -2.93 15.30 -29.87
CA ASP A 939 -4.34 15.00 -29.62
C ASP A 939 -5.27 15.71 -30.61
N VAL A 940 -6.41 15.07 -30.88
CA VAL A 940 -7.42 15.56 -31.82
C VAL A 940 -8.08 16.88 -31.41
N ASP A 941 -8.08 17.22 -30.12
CA ASP A 941 -8.61 18.47 -29.55
C ASP A 941 -7.56 19.59 -29.48
N SER A 942 -6.28 19.26 -29.64
CA SER A 942 -5.17 20.20 -29.59
C SER A 942 -5.35 21.40 -30.54
N LYS A 943 -4.79 22.56 -30.15
CA LYS A 943 -4.75 23.76 -30.99
C LYS A 943 -4.07 23.48 -32.33
N LYS A 944 -3.10 22.57 -32.37
CA LYS A 944 -2.33 22.21 -33.57
C LYS A 944 -3.15 21.40 -34.57
N ALA A 945 -3.85 20.35 -34.11
CA ALA A 945 -4.75 19.54 -34.93
C ALA A 945 -5.89 20.38 -35.52
N ASN A 946 -6.39 21.36 -34.76
CA ASN A 946 -7.51 22.21 -35.14
C ASN A 946 -7.12 23.57 -35.73
N SER A 947 -5.84 23.79 -36.04
CA SER A 947 -5.34 25.08 -36.55
C SER A 947 -5.72 25.36 -38.01
N LYS A 948 -6.13 24.33 -38.76
CA LYS A 948 -6.40 24.41 -40.21
C LYS A 948 -7.69 23.64 -40.56
N PRO A 949 -8.41 24.06 -41.61
CA PRO A 949 -9.54 23.29 -42.11
C PRO A 949 -9.08 21.93 -42.65
N ILE A 950 -9.92 20.91 -42.50
CA ILE A 950 -9.66 19.55 -42.98
C ILE A 950 -10.43 19.31 -44.27
N LYS A 951 -9.75 18.73 -45.27
CA LYS A 951 -10.36 18.22 -46.50
C LYS A 951 -10.09 16.72 -46.61
N ILE A 952 -11.05 16.00 -47.16
CA ILE A 952 -10.91 14.57 -47.41
C ILE A 952 -10.14 14.38 -48.72
N ALA A 953 -9.10 13.57 -48.70
CA ALA A 953 -8.34 13.22 -49.89
C ALA A 953 -9.16 12.27 -50.80
N ASP A 954 -8.96 12.38 -52.13
CA ASP A 954 -9.65 11.52 -53.10
C ASP A 954 -9.31 10.03 -52.93
N ASP A 955 -8.16 9.74 -52.33
CA ASP A 955 -7.60 8.41 -52.08
C ASP A 955 -7.66 7.98 -50.60
N HIS A 956 -8.52 8.62 -49.79
CA HIS A 956 -8.62 8.31 -48.36
C HIS A 956 -8.96 6.84 -48.07
N LEU A 957 -8.34 6.31 -47.02
CA LEU A 957 -8.55 4.97 -46.51
C LEU A 957 -9.33 5.04 -45.19
N THR A 958 -10.58 4.61 -45.19
CA THR A 958 -11.35 4.42 -43.95
C THR A 958 -11.64 2.93 -43.79
N GLU A 959 -11.15 2.34 -42.71
CA GLU A 959 -11.38 0.93 -42.39
C GLU A 959 -11.78 0.82 -40.92
N GLU A 960 -12.76 -0.05 -40.60
CA GLU A 960 -13.36 -0.26 -39.25
C GLU A 960 -12.34 -0.66 -38.16
N HIS A 961 -11.08 -0.83 -38.53
CA HIS A 961 -10.02 -1.35 -37.67
C HIS A 961 -8.81 -0.38 -37.56
N LEU A 962 -8.85 0.78 -38.23
CA LEU A 962 -7.86 1.85 -38.08
C LEU A 962 -8.12 2.70 -36.82
N HIS A 963 -8.13 2.05 -35.66
CA HIS A 963 -8.24 2.68 -34.35
C HIS A 963 -6.88 2.81 -33.68
N CYS A 964 -6.81 3.63 -32.62
CA CYS A 964 -5.63 3.64 -31.76
C CYS A 964 -5.39 2.24 -31.18
N GLY A 965 -4.14 1.80 -31.12
CA GLY A 965 -3.74 0.52 -30.56
C GLY A 965 -4.08 0.36 -29.07
N TYR A 966 -4.31 1.47 -28.37
CA TYR A 966 -4.77 1.53 -26.98
C TYR A 966 -6.24 1.11 -26.80
N GLY A 967 -7.07 1.26 -27.83
CA GLY A 967 -8.49 0.94 -27.73
C GLY A 967 -9.32 1.40 -28.92
N SER A 968 -10.30 0.59 -29.32
CA SER A 968 -11.21 0.90 -30.42
C SER A 968 -12.18 2.06 -30.14
N TRP A 969 -12.29 2.48 -28.88
CA TRP A 969 -13.06 3.66 -28.47
C TRP A 969 -12.33 4.99 -28.74
N LEU A 970 -11.05 4.95 -29.13
CA LEU A 970 -10.27 6.12 -29.53
C LEU A 970 -10.13 6.18 -31.06
N ASP A 971 -10.42 7.35 -31.61
CA ASP A 971 -10.28 7.66 -33.02
C ASP A 971 -8.83 7.99 -33.38
N LEU A 972 -8.43 7.61 -34.59
CA LEU A 972 -7.13 7.94 -35.14
C LEU A 972 -7.32 8.66 -36.48
N PHE A 973 -6.67 9.82 -36.62
CA PHE A 973 -6.72 10.60 -37.85
C PHE A 973 -5.32 10.81 -38.43
N ILE A 974 -5.12 10.37 -39.67
CA ILE A 974 -3.86 10.53 -40.39
C ILE A 974 -4.03 11.60 -41.45
N LEU A 975 -3.33 12.71 -41.24
CA LEU A 975 -3.45 13.95 -41.98
C LEU A 975 -2.16 14.30 -42.71
N GLN A 976 -2.27 15.01 -43.84
CA GLN A 976 -1.15 15.63 -44.52
C GLN A 976 -1.29 17.16 -44.55
N ASP A 977 -0.26 17.88 -44.12
CA ASP A 977 -0.21 19.34 -44.14
C ASP A 977 0.10 19.87 -45.54
N MET A 978 -0.91 20.48 -46.16
CA MET A 978 -0.82 21.07 -47.49
C MET A 978 -0.44 22.56 -47.47
N GLY A 979 -0.33 23.15 -46.27
CA GLY A 979 -0.03 24.55 -46.01
C GLY A 979 -1.24 25.32 -45.47
N ASP A 980 -2.28 25.46 -46.29
CA ASP A 980 -3.52 26.20 -45.97
C ASP A 980 -4.65 25.31 -45.42
N HIS A 981 -4.51 23.99 -45.51
CA HIS A 981 -5.45 22.99 -45.00
C HIS A 981 -4.72 21.67 -44.68
N TYR A 982 -5.37 20.81 -43.91
CA TYR A 982 -4.98 19.40 -43.77
C TYR A 982 -5.77 18.53 -44.74
N GLU A 983 -5.12 17.55 -45.37
CA GLU A 983 -5.78 16.48 -46.13
C GLU A 983 -5.85 15.21 -45.28
N TYR A 984 -7.06 14.76 -44.94
CA TYR A 984 -7.30 13.46 -44.31
C TYR A 984 -7.19 12.35 -45.35
N PHE A 985 -6.27 11.41 -45.14
CA PHE A 985 -6.05 10.30 -46.08
C PHE A 985 -6.08 8.91 -45.45
N ALA A 986 -6.10 8.78 -44.12
CA ALA A 986 -6.40 7.51 -43.44
C ALA A 986 -6.93 7.71 -42.01
N GLY A 987 -7.75 6.79 -41.49
CA GLY A 987 -8.23 6.84 -40.09
C GLY A 987 -9.46 6.00 -39.79
N SER A 988 -9.93 6.07 -38.54
CA SER A 988 -11.07 5.32 -37.99
C SER A 988 -12.41 5.76 -38.58
N SER A 989 -12.58 7.06 -38.77
CA SER A 989 -13.82 7.67 -39.25
C SER A 989 -13.55 8.91 -40.10
N VAL A 990 -14.50 9.27 -40.97
CA VAL A 990 -14.39 10.47 -41.80
C VAL A 990 -14.80 11.68 -40.95
N PRO A 991 -13.92 12.68 -40.76
CA PRO A 991 -14.25 13.86 -39.95
C PRO A 991 -15.20 14.79 -40.71
N GLU A 992 -16.48 14.81 -40.33
CA GLU A 992 -17.51 15.64 -41.00
C GLU A 992 -17.45 17.13 -40.62
N ASP A 993 -17.08 17.46 -39.38
CA ASP A 993 -17.10 18.81 -38.80
C ASP A 993 -15.76 19.19 -38.10
N GLY A 994 -14.62 18.70 -38.61
CA GLY A 994 -13.31 18.85 -37.97
C GLY A 994 -13.08 17.85 -36.82
N LEU A 995 -11.96 17.96 -36.09
CA LEU A 995 -11.54 16.92 -35.13
C LEU A 995 -12.07 17.11 -33.69
N ARG A 996 -12.56 18.31 -33.34
CA ARG A 996 -12.96 18.67 -31.96
C ARG A 996 -14.06 17.82 -31.32
N ARG A 997 -14.76 16.97 -32.08
CA ARG A 997 -15.84 16.11 -31.58
C ARG A 997 -15.40 14.67 -31.31
N TYR A 998 -14.16 14.34 -31.66
CA TYR A 998 -13.61 13.01 -31.52
C TYR A 998 -12.67 12.96 -30.32
N ARG A 999 -12.37 11.75 -29.85
CA ARG A 999 -11.36 11.49 -28.82
C ARG A 999 -10.28 10.62 -29.42
N GLY A 1000 -9.01 10.89 -29.12
CA GLY A 1000 -7.86 10.12 -29.61
C GLY A 1000 -6.81 10.99 -30.30
N SER A 1001 -6.14 10.43 -31.30
CA SER A 1001 -4.86 10.97 -31.79
C SER A 1001 -4.89 11.40 -33.25
N ALA A 1002 -4.09 12.40 -33.59
CA ALA A 1002 -3.88 12.88 -34.96
C ALA A 1002 -2.39 12.83 -35.35
N LEU A 1003 -2.08 12.03 -36.37
CA LEU A 1003 -0.75 11.98 -36.99
C LEU A 1003 -0.71 12.94 -38.19
N ILE A 1004 0.10 14.00 -38.07
CA ILE A 1004 0.19 15.06 -39.09
C ILE A 1004 1.52 14.94 -39.84
N PHE A 1005 1.44 14.47 -41.07
CA PHE A 1005 2.56 14.37 -42.00
C PHE A 1005 2.77 15.68 -42.75
N ASN A 1006 4.01 16.09 -42.95
CA ASN A 1006 4.32 17.27 -43.74
C ASN A 1006 4.11 17.01 -45.25
N LYS A 1007 4.11 18.08 -46.04
CA LYS A 1007 3.90 18.00 -47.50
C LYS A 1007 4.94 17.16 -48.25
N SER A 1008 6.13 16.98 -47.69
CA SER A 1008 7.20 16.18 -48.32
C SER A 1008 7.07 14.68 -48.08
N ALA A 1009 6.19 14.24 -47.17
CA ALA A 1009 5.94 12.84 -46.92
C ALA A 1009 5.31 12.14 -48.13
N ASP A 1010 5.83 10.97 -48.47
CA ASP A 1010 5.29 10.11 -49.53
C ASP A 1010 4.06 9.36 -49.01
N ARG A 1011 2.87 9.84 -49.40
CA ARG A 1011 1.57 9.28 -49.00
C ARG A 1011 1.44 7.80 -49.35
N ASP A 1012 1.91 7.39 -50.53
CA ASP A 1012 1.83 5.98 -50.95
C ASP A 1012 2.68 5.10 -50.05
N ALA A 1013 3.87 5.57 -49.66
CA ALA A 1013 4.73 4.86 -48.73
C ALA A 1013 4.09 4.71 -47.34
N VAL A 1014 3.45 5.76 -46.83
CA VAL A 1014 2.73 5.71 -45.54
C VAL A 1014 1.56 4.72 -45.61
N ILE A 1015 0.74 4.77 -46.67
CA ILE A 1015 -0.38 3.84 -46.85
C ILE A 1015 0.10 2.39 -46.96
N GLN A 1016 1.18 2.13 -47.69
CA GLN A 1016 1.75 0.77 -47.76
C GLN A 1016 2.28 0.31 -46.40
N ARG A 1017 2.85 1.21 -45.60
CA ARG A 1017 3.33 0.87 -44.26
C ARG A 1017 2.17 0.55 -43.31
N ILE A 1018 1.10 1.35 -43.33
CA ILE A 1018 -0.15 1.07 -42.59
C ILE A 1018 -0.67 -0.33 -42.92
N LYS A 1019 -0.76 -0.67 -44.21
CA LYS A 1019 -1.21 -2.00 -44.67
C LYS A 1019 -0.28 -3.14 -44.24
N ALA A 1020 1.02 -2.87 -44.10
CA ALA A 1020 2.00 -3.85 -43.66
C ALA A 1020 1.89 -4.19 -42.16
N PHE A 1021 1.24 -3.34 -41.35
CA PHE A 1021 0.93 -3.65 -39.95
C PHE A 1021 -0.22 -4.68 -39.80
N GLY A 1022 -0.79 -5.20 -40.90
CA GLY A 1022 -1.86 -6.22 -40.93
C GLY A 1022 -3.26 -5.59 -40.99
N PRO A 1023 -4.37 -6.35 -40.85
CA PRO A 1023 -5.67 -5.77 -40.49
C PRO A 1023 -5.52 -5.14 -39.11
N VAL A 1024 -5.12 -3.86 -39.17
CA VAL A 1024 -4.66 -2.98 -38.11
C VAL A 1024 -5.68 -3.02 -36.96
N GLY A 1025 -5.27 -3.18 -35.70
CA GLY A 1025 -6.20 -3.23 -34.56
C GLY A 1025 -6.75 -4.61 -34.14
N GLY A 1026 -6.49 -5.70 -34.87
CA GLY A 1026 -6.85 -7.06 -34.40
C GLY A 1026 -5.72 -7.77 -33.63
N LYS A 1027 -6.03 -8.61 -32.62
CA LYS A 1027 -5.07 -9.45 -31.84
C LYS A 1027 -4.00 -10.11 -32.74
N LYS A 1028 -4.38 -10.54 -33.95
CA LYS A 1028 -3.49 -11.17 -34.94
C LYS A 1028 -2.37 -10.26 -35.48
N GLY A 1029 -2.64 -8.98 -35.75
CA GLY A 1029 -1.62 -8.04 -36.27
C GLY A 1029 -0.56 -7.69 -35.23
N LYS A 1030 -0.95 -7.62 -33.94
CA LYS A 1030 -0.02 -7.45 -32.81
C LYS A 1030 0.88 -8.68 -32.67
N SER A 1031 0.31 -9.90 -32.71
CA SER A 1031 1.09 -11.15 -32.62
C SER A 1031 2.12 -11.29 -33.74
N ASP A 1032 1.76 -11.01 -35.00
CA ASP A 1032 2.70 -11.09 -36.13
C ASP A 1032 3.87 -10.09 -35.98
N ARG A 1033 3.63 -8.88 -35.44
CA ARG A 1033 4.68 -7.90 -35.14
C ARG A 1033 5.59 -8.34 -34.00
N ILE A 1034 5.02 -8.92 -32.94
CA ILE A 1034 5.79 -9.47 -31.80
C ILE A 1034 6.72 -10.57 -32.31
N GLU A 1035 6.21 -11.55 -33.06
CA GLU A 1035 7.00 -12.65 -33.60
C GLU A 1035 8.11 -12.12 -34.53
N TRP A 1036 7.82 -11.11 -35.34
CA TRP A 1036 8.83 -10.48 -36.20
C TRP A 1036 9.94 -9.79 -35.40
N LEU A 1037 9.61 -9.00 -34.38
CA LEU A 1037 10.58 -8.32 -33.52
C LEU A 1037 11.40 -9.31 -32.68
N GLU A 1038 10.77 -10.33 -32.13
CA GLU A 1038 11.44 -11.43 -31.40
C GLU A 1038 12.51 -12.11 -32.28
N ASN A 1039 12.14 -12.47 -33.51
CA ASN A 1039 13.06 -13.09 -34.46
C ASN A 1039 14.21 -12.15 -34.85
N LEU A 1040 13.93 -10.86 -35.05
CA LEU A 1040 14.95 -9.88 -35.43
C LEU A 1040 15.93 -9.62 -34.29
N LEU A 1041 15.42 -9.49 -33.06
CA LEU A 1041 16.22 -9.34 -31.84
C LEU A 1041 17.07 -10.58 -31.60
N THR A 1042 16.49 -11.78 -31.66
CA THR A 1042 17.22 -13.05 -31.55
C THR A 1042 18.31 -13.14 -32.61
N GLY A 1043 17.99 -12.82 -33.87
CA GLY A 1043 18.98 -12.81 -34.95
C GLY A 1043 20.11 -11.81 -34.72
N TYR A 1044 19.82 -10.65 -34.13
CA TYR A 1044 20.86 -9.68 -33.76
C TYR A 1044 21.76 -10.19 -32.65
N LEU A 1045 21.21 -10.82 -31.60
CA LEU A 1045 21.97 -11.42 -30.51
C LEU A 1045 22.85 -12.57 -31.01
N GLU A 1046 22.32 -13.44 -31.87
CA GLU A 1046 23.05 -14.54 -32.52
C GLU A 1046 24.06 -14.06 -33.59
N GLY A 1047 24.07 -12.76 -33.91
CA GLY A 1047 24.99 -12.16 -34.87
C GLY A 1047 24.63 -12.35 -36.35
N THR A 1048 23.42 -12.84 -36.64
CA THR A 1048 22.89 -12.97 -38.01
C THR A 1048 22.26 -11.68 -38.54
N THR A 1049 21.84 -10.77 -37.65
CA THR A 1049 21.38 -9.41 -37.96
C THR A 1049 22.43 -8.39 -37.53
N ASP A 1050 22.69 -7.38 -38.35
CA ASP A 1050 23.63 -6.29 -38.02
C ASP A 1050 22.95 -5.10 -37.33
N TRP A 1051 23.76 -4.23 -36.72
CA TRP A 1051 23.30 -3.03 -36.01
C TRP A 1051 22.46 -2.11 -36.89
N GLU A 1052 22.90 -1.88 -38.13
CA GLU A 1052 22.23 -0.98 -39.08
C GLU A 1052 20.83 -1.49 -39.47
N THR A 1053 20.59 -2.79 -39.34
CA THR A 1053 19.29 -3.41 -39.58
C THR A 1053 18.38 -3.39 -38.35
N ILE A 1054 18.87 -3.80 -37.17
CA ILE A 1054 18.03 -3.87 -35.95
C ILE A 1054 17.72 -2.49 -35.38
N TRP A 1055 18.69 -1.57 -35.37
CA TRP A 1055 18.58 -0.33 -34.60
C TRP A 1055 17.41 0.56 -35.05
N PRO A 1056 17.20 0.84 -36.35
CA PRO A 1056 16.06 1.65 -36.79
C PRO A 1056 14.71 1.00 -36.44
N VAL A 1057 14.64 -0.33 -36.51
CA VAL A 1057 13.44 -1.10 -36.19
C VAL A 1057 13.16 -1.05 -34.68
N PHE A 1058 14.15 -1.40 -33.85
CA PHE A 1058 14.02 -1.39 -32.40
C PHE A 1058 13.63 0.00 -31.90
N HIS A 1059 14.32 1.04 -32.38
CA HIS A 1059 14.05 2.42 -32.00
C HIS A 1059 12.64 2.89 -32.37
N ALA A 1060 12.09 2.39 -33.48
CA ALA A 1060 10.76 2.78 -33.92
C ALA A 1060 9.64 2.01 -33.21
N HIS A 1061 9.84 0.73 -32.87
CA HIS A 1061 8.77 -0.14 -32.40
C HIS A 1061 8.74 -0.41 -30.90
N ILE A 1062 9.80 -0.07 -30.16
CA ILE A 1062 9.92 -0.31 -28.72
C ILE A 1062 9.80 1.02 -27.96
N SER A 1063 9.04 1.05 -26.88
CA SER A 1063 8.83 2.25 -26.07
C SER A 1063 10.15 2.76 -25.48
N ARG A 1064 10.29 4.07 -25.33
CA ARG A 1064 11.45 4.69 -24.68
C ARG A 1064 11.11 5.19 -23.28
N ASP A 1065 9.90 5.73 -23.16
CA ASP A 1065 9.37 6.34 -21.95
C ASP A 1065 8.82 5.30 -20.98
N ASP A 1066 8.38 4.14 -21.48
CA ASP A 1066 7.95 2.98 -20.66
C ASP A 1066 8.89 1.78 -20.84
N PHE A 1067 10.16 2.04 -21.12
CA PHE A 1067 11.14 0.98 -21.36
C PHE A 1067 11.46 0.21 -20.07
N ARG A 1068 11.14 -1.09 -20.06
CA ARG A 1068 11.33 -2.05 -18.97
C ARG A 1068 12.04 -3.31 -19.50
N PRO A 1069 13.38 -3.38 -19.40
CA PRO A 1069 14.11 -4.62 -19.70
C PRO A 1069 13.89 -5.75 -18.68
N GLU A 1070 13.48 -5.39 -17.47
CA GLU A 1070 13.04 -6.29 -16.40
C GLU A 1070 11.69 -6.97 -16.70
N GLY A 1071 11.38 -8.02 -15.94
CA GLY A 1071 10.05 -8.63 -15.93
C GLY A 1071 8.98 -7.64 -15.46
N PRO A 1072 7.70 -7.86 -15.82
CA PRO A 1072 6.60 -7.03 -15.33
C PRO A 1072 6.44 -7.10 -13.79
N ASP A 1073 6.82 -8.21 -13.17
CA ASP A 1073 6.77 -8.45 -11.74
C ASP A 1073 8.05 -9.20 -11.30
N HIS A 1074 8.39 -9.13 -10.01
CA HIS A 1074 9.56 -9.76 -9.41
C HIS A 1074 9.63 -11.29 -9.60
N CYS A 1075 8.49 -11.95 -9.82
CA CYS A 1075 8.39 -13.38 -10.09
C CYS A 1075 8.43 -13.74 -11.59
N VAL A 1076 8.34 -12.75 -12.49
CA VAL A 1076 8.28 -12.96 -13.95
C VAL A 1076 9.63 -12.71 -14.60
N LEU A 1077 10.01 -13.59 -15.53
CA LEU A 1077 11.25 -13.51 -16.28
C LEU A 1077 11.46 -12.17 -17.01
N GLY A 1078 12.61 -11.54 -16.76
CA GLY A 1078 13.14 -10.40 -17.50
C GLY A 1078 14.42 -10.72 -18.27
N LEU A 1079 14.90 -9.74 -19.04
CA LEU A 1079 16.19 -9.84 -19.73
C LEU A 1079 17.38 -9.67 -18.77
N ASN A 1080 17.19 -8.91 -17.67
CA ASN A 1080 18.13 -8.76 -16.57
C ASN A 1080 18.51 -10.13 -15.95
N ASP A 1081 17.56 -11.06 -15.87
CA ASP A 1081 17.79 -12.40 -15.32
C ASP A 1081 18.78 -13.25 -16.12
N PHE A 1082 19.08 -12.88 -17.36
CA PHE A 1082 20.01 -13.62 -18.21
C PHE A 1082 21.31 -12.90 -18.49
N ILE A 1083 21.41 -11.58 -18.28
CA ILE A 1083 22.51 -10.76 -18.82
C ILE A 1083 23.90 -11.30 -18.46
N MET A 1084 24.08 -11.80 -17.24
CA MET A 1084 25.35 -12.35 -16.75
C MET A 1084 25.61 -13.82 -17.11
N MET A 1085 24.58 -14.54 -17.56
CA MET A 1085 24.68 -15.91 -18.07
C MET A 1085 25.00 -15.95 -19.56
N LEU A 1086 24.69 -14.87 -20.29
CA LEU A 1086 24.90 -14.80 -21.73
C LEU A 1086 26.39 -14.81 -22.10
N PRO A 1087 26.76 -15.41 -23.25
CA PRO A 1087 28.09 -15.26 -23.82
C PRO A 1087 28.42 -13.79 -24.08
N SER A 1088 29.69 -13.40 -23.96
CA SER A 1088 30.12 -11.99 -24.05
C SER A 1088 29.58 -11.27 -25.29
N ASP A 1089 29.58 -11.94 -26.45
CA ASP A 1089 29.09 -11.34 -27.69
C ASP A 1089 27.58 -11.06 -27.66
N GLN A 1090 26.78 -11.95 -27.07
CA GLN A 1090 25.33 -11.77 -26.94
C GLN A 1090 25.01 -10.71 -25.88
N ARG A 1091 25.69 -10.78 -24.74
CA ARG A 1091 25.57 -9.80 -23.64
C ARG A 1091 25.89 -8.38 -24.10
N ASP A 1092 27.03 -8.19 -24.76
CA ASP A 1092 27.48 -6.88 -25.24
C ASP A 1092 26.52 -6.31 -26.28
N ARG A 1093 25.96 -7.18 -27.15
CA ARG A 1093 24.94 -6.78 -28.13
C ARG A 1093 23.65 -6.35 -27.47
N LEU A 1094 23.16 -7.13 -26.50
CA LEU A 1094 21.92 -6.84 -25.76
C LEU A 1094 22.03 -5.54 -24.97
N ALA A 1095 23.07 -5.42 -24.14
CA ALA A 1095 23.35 -4.22 -23.36
C ALA A 1095 23.48 -2.98 -24.26
N ARG A 1096 24.23 -3.09 -25.36
CA ARG A 1096 24.35 -1.98 -26.32
C ARG A 1096 22.98 -1.59 -26.88
N LEU A 1097 22.14 -2.54 -27.25
CA LEU A 1097 20.83 -2.25 -27.85
C LEU A 1097 19.89 -1.56 -26.86
N CYS A 1098 19.68 -2.16 -25.69
CA CYS A 1098 18.74 -1.66 -24.67
C CYS A 1098 19.19 -0.30 -24.11
N ILE A 1099 20.45 -0.19 -23.70
CA ILE A 1099 20.96 1.03 -23.04
C ILE A 1099 21.11 2.17 -24.04
N THR A 1100 21.39 1.89 -25.33
CA THR A 1100 21.41 2.95 -26.35
C THR A 1100 20.00 3.46 -26.66
N HIS A 1101 18.98 2.60 -26.59
CA HIS A 1101 17.58 2.96 -26.83
C HIS A 1101 17.00 3.86 -25.74
N SER A 1102 17.22 3.49 -24.48
CA SER A 1102 16.80 4.27 -23.31
C SER A 1102 17.80 4.11 -22.18
N TYR A 1103 18.00 5.18 -21.38
CA TYR A 1103 18.83 5.11 -20.17
C TYR A 1103 18.28 4.09 -19.17
N ARG A 1104 16.96 3.88 -19.14
CA ARG A 1104 16.29 2.83 -18.37
C ARG A 1104 16.78 1.42 -18.73
N GLY A 1105 17.45 1.25 -19.87
CA GLY A 1105 18.14 0.01 -20.19
C GLY A 1105 19.26 -0.37 -19.22
N LEU A 1106 19.72 0.56 -18.37
CA LEU A 1106 20.63 0.25 -17.26
C LEU A 1106 20.00 -0.70 -16.24
N ARG A 1107 18.67 -0.77 -16.16
CA ARG A 1107 17.94 -1.77 -15.35
C ARG A 1107 18.19 -3.21 -15.78
N LEU A 1108 18.85 -3.44 -16.92
CA LEU A 1108 19.41 -4.77 -17.22
C LEU A 1108 20.34 -5.30 -16.12
N PHE A 1109 20.95 -4.41 -15.32
CA PHE A 1109 21.89 -4.75 -14.25
C PHE A 1109 21.30 -4.53 -12.85
N ASP A 1110 20.05 -4.07 -12.79
CA ASP A 1110 19.34 -3.63 -11.59
C ASP A 1110 20.19 -2.78 -10.62
N SER A 1111 19.75 -2.62 -9.37
CA SER A 1111 20.57 -2.03 -8.31
C SER A 1111 21.82 -2.88 -7.97
N ASP A 1112 21.89 -4.15 -8.39
CA ASP A 1112 22.85 -5.16 -7.91
C ASP A 1112 24.07 -5.42 -8.82
N PHE A 1113 24.53 -4.46 -9.62
CA PHE A 1113 25.74 -4.64 -10.45
C PHE A 1113 26.98 -5.04 -9.62
N VAL A 1114 27.02 -4.73 -8.32
CA VAL A 1114 28.08 -5.19 -7.40
C VAL A 1114 28.15 -6.71 -7.35
N ASP A 1115 27.01 -7.40 -7.26
CA ASP A 1115 26.99 -8.87 -7.22
C ASP A 1115 27.34 -9.45 -8.58
N GLU A 1116 26.88 -8.84 -9.66
CA GLU A 1116 27.30 -9.19 -11.01
C GLU A 1116 28.81 -9.04 -11.20
N TYR A 1117 29.40 -7.98 -10.65
CA TYR A 1117 30.83 -7.74 -10.65
C TYR A 1117 31.58 -8.83 -9.86
N LYS A 1118 31.10 -9.21 -8.67
CA LYS A 1118 31.66 -10.34 -7.90
C LYS A 1118 31.64 -11.64 -8.73
N GLN A 1119 30.54 -11.93 -9.42
CA GLN A 1119 30.42 -13.08 -10.31
C GLN A 1119 31.40 -13.01 -11.49
N LEU A 1120 31.61 -11.83 -12.10
CA LEU A 1120 32.62 -11.64 -13.15
C LEU A 1120 34.03 -11.93 -12.65
N ARG A 1121 34.37 -11.55 -11.42
CA ARG A 1121 35.67 -11.87 -10.82
C ARG A 1121 35.86 -13.38 -10.69
N VAL A 1122 34.82 -14.12 -10.34
CA VAL A 1122 34.85 -15.60 -10.35
C VAL A 1122 35.06 -16.14 -11.77
N LYS A 1123 34.25 -15.71 -12.76
CA LYS A 1123 34.38 -16.16 -14.17
C LYS A 1123 35.78 -15.87 -14.74
N ASN A 1124 36.41 -14.78 -14.32
CA ASN A 1124 37.75 -14.39 -14.73
C ASN A 1124 38.88 -15.04 -13.90
N ASN A 1125 38.57 -15.97 -12.99
CA ASN A 1125 39.51 -16.62 -12.07
C ASN A 1125 40.31 -15.64 -11.20
N VAL A 1126 39.71 -14.49 -10.85
CA VAL A 1126 40.30 -13.49 -9.93
C VAL A 1126 40.08 -13.91 -8.48
N VAL A 1127 38.89 -14.43 -8.18
CA VAL A 1127 38.52 -15.06 -6.90
C VAL A 1127 37.86 -16.41 -7.19
N SER A 1128 37.90 -17.34 -6.24
CA SER A 1128 37.16 -18.59 -6.35
C SER A 1128 35.68 -18.42 -6.01
N TYR A 1129 34.83 -19.36 -6.45
CA TYR A 1129 33.43 -19.39 -6.03
C TYR A 1129 33.29 -19.48 -4.50
N ASP A 1130 34.11 -20.32 -3.85
CA ASP A 1130 34.04 -20.48 -2.41
C ASP A 1130 34.41 -19.17 -1.69
N GLU A 1131 35.44 -18.45 -2.15
CA GLU A 1131 35.79 -17.13 -1.62
C GLU A 1131 34.65 -16.13 -1.80
N MET A 1132 33.97 -16.10 -2.96
CA MET A 1132 32.84 -15.19 -3.20
C MET A 1132 31.66 -15.42 -2.25
N VAL A 1133 31.36 -16.68 -1.91
CA VAL A 1133 30.22 -17.01 -1.03
C VAL A 1133 30.55 -16.80 0.45
N THR A 1134 31.82 -16.88 0.85
CA THR A 1134 32.25 -16.63 2.24
C THR A 1134 32.70 -15.19 2.48
N ASP A 1135 32.57 -14.32 1.48
CA ASP A 1135 33.02 -12.94 1.57
C ASP A 1135 31.98 -12.12 2.34
N ASP A 1136 32.19 -11.99 3.65
CA ASP A 1136 31.36 -11.17 4.56
C ASP A 1136 31.58 -9.65 4.37
N ASN A 1137 32.37 -9.21 3.37
CA ASN A 1137 32.60 -7.79 3.15
C ASN A 1137 31.31 -7.10 2.69
N ASP A 1138 31.02 -5.96 3.30
CA ASP A 1138 29.88 -5.11 2.98
C ASP A 1138 29.89 -4.74 1.49
N ARG A 1139 28.68 -4.68 0.89
CA ARG A 1139 28.47 -4.31 -0.51
C ARG A 1139 29.23 -3.03 -0.90
N GLU A 1140 29.31 -2.08 0.02
CA GLU A 1140 30.01 -0.80 -0.09
C GLU A 1140 31.49 -0.94 -0.49
N ASP A 1141 32.16 -2.02 -0.09
CA ASP A 1141 33.58 -2.23 -0.39
C ASP A 1141 33.86 -2.44 -1.90
N TYR A 1142 32.83 -2.77 -2.68
CA TYR A 1142 32.95 -3.11 -4.09
C TYR A 1142 32.31 -2.10 -5.04
N GLU A 1143 31.54 -1.13 -4.55
CA GLU A 1143 30.76 -0.19 -5.36
C GLU A 1143 31.63 0.63 -6.31
N GLU A 1144 32.75 1.17 -5.82
CA GLU A 1144 33.68 1.97 -6.61
C GLU A 1144 34.31 1.17 -7.77
N ASP A 1145 34.79 -0.04 -7.48
CA ASP A 1145 35.43 -0.90 -8.47
C ASP A 1145 34.40 -1.42 -9.49
N ALA A 1146 33.18 -1.74 -9.03
CA ALA A 1146 32.09 -2.18 -9.88
C ALA A 1146 31.65 -1.05 -10.83
N ALA A 1147 31.43 0.16 -10.32
CA ALA A 1147 31.05 1.31 -11.13
C ALA A 1147 32.10 1.66 -12.19
N ASP A 1148 33.40 1.63 -11.85
CA ASP A 1148 34.48 1.88 -12.82
C ASP A 1148 34.48 0.82 -13.94
N VAL A 1149 34.33 -0.46 -13.59
CA VAL A 1149 34.30 -1.56 -14.55
C VAL A 1149 33.07 -1.48 -15.46
N LEU A 1150 31.89 -1.17 -14.91
CA LEU A 1150 30.67 -0.97 -15.68
C LEU A 1150 30.86 0.16 -16.70
N LEU A 1151 31.28 1.34 -16.26
CA LEU A 1151 31.43 2.52 -17.10
C LEU A 1151 32.45 2.29 -18.24
N GLN A 1152 33.56 1.61 -17.95
CA GLN A 1152 34.55 1.22 -18.96
C GLN A 1152 33.96 0.23 -19.98
N TRP A 1153 33.18 -0.74 -19.52
CA TRP A 1153 32.52 -1.70 -20.41
C TRP A 1153 31.45 -1.03 -21.29
N LEU A 1154 30.61 -0.15 -20.72
CA LEU A 1154 29.61 0.63 -21.47
C LEU A 1154 30.26 1.51 -22.55
N GLU A 1155 31.40 2.13 -22.26
CA GLU A 1155 32.20 2.85 -23.25
C GLU A 1155 32.72 1.90 -24.34
N GLY A 1156 33.25 0.74 -23.96
CA GLY A 1156 33.78 -0.28 -24.86
C GLY A 1156 32.76 -0.82 -25.86
N ILE A 1157 31.51 -1.02 -25.43
CA ILE A 1157 30.40 -1.46 -26.29
C ILE A 1157 29.70 -0.29 -27.02
N ARG A 1158 30.22 0.94 -26.86
CA ARG A 1158 29.79 2.17 -27.55
C ARG A 1158 28.39 2.66 -27.13
N VAL A 1159 28.06 2.60 -25.85
CA VAL A 1159 26.86 3.27 -25.30
C VAL A 1159 27.02 4.80 -25.39
N PRO A 1160 25.97 5.56 -25.78
CA PRO A 1160 26.02 7.02 -25.84
C PRO A 1160 26.42 7.65 -24.51
N ALA A 1161 27.22 8.73 -24.56
CA ALA A 1161 27.65 9.45 -23.37
C ALA A 1161 26.49 9.98 -22.51
N LEU A 1162 25.36 10.37 -23.12
CA LEU A 1162 24.16 10.81 -22.38
C LEU A 1162 23.69 9.76 -21.37
N ASN A 1163 23.60 8.49 -21.78
CA ASN A 1163 23.06 7.45 -20.90
C ASN A 1163 24.09 7.02 -19.85
N ARG A 1164 25.40 7.08 -20.18
CA ARG A 1164 26.47 6.90 -19.19
C ARG A 1164 26.51 8.03 -18.14
N LEU A 1165 26.21 9.28 -18.56
CA LEU A 1165 26.11 10.41 -17.63
C LEU A 1165 24.91 10.26 -16.69
N ARG A 1166 23.77 9.77 -17.16
CA ARG A 1166 22.60 9.52 -16.31
C ARG A 1166 22.89 8.55 -15.18
N TYR A 1167 23.57 7.44 -15.49
CA TYR A 1167 24.08 6.52 -14.45
C TYR A 1167 24.94 7.24 -13.41
N CYS A 1168 25.89 8.07 -13.86
CA CYS A 1168 26.76 8.83 -12.96
C CYS A 1168 26.03 9.86 -12.10
N LEU A 1169 24.89 10.39 -12.55
CA LEU A 1169 24.11 11.36 -11.79
C LEU A 1169 23.29 10.71 -10.68
N GLU A 1170 22.78 9.51 -10.95
CA GLU A 1170 22.11 8.66 -9.96
C GLU A 1170 23.10 8.22 -8.87
N HIS A 1171 24.37 7.98 -9.22
CA HIS A 1171 25.42 7.50 -8.31
C HIS A 1171 26.54 8.54 -8.11
N ASN A 1172 26.16 9.78 -7.78
CA ASN A 1172 27.08 10.94 -7.77
C ASN A 1172 28.00 11.04 -6.53
N GLU A 1173 27.76 10.16 -5.57
CA GLU A 1173 28.57 9.87 -4.39
C GLU A 1173 29.83 9.08 -4.72
N LEU A 1174 29.80 8.25 -5.77
CA LEU A 1174 30.93 7.42 -6.19
C LEU A 1174 32.01 8.24 -6.94
N ASP A 1175 33.25 8.11 -6.50
CA ASP A 1175 34.43 8.73 -7.11
C ASP A 1175 34.64 8.26 -8.55
N ALA A 1176 34.35 6.99 -8.86
CA ALA A 1176 34.37 6.43 -10.21
C ALA A 1176 33.47 7.23 -11.18
N CYS A 1177 32.24 7.55 -10.76
CA CYS A 1177 31.29 8.34 -11.54
C CYS A 1177 31.78 9.78 -11.75
N VAL A 1178 32.31 10.43 -10.72
CA VAL A 1178 32.90 11.77 -10.83
C VAL A 1178 34.08 11.80 -11.81
N LYS A 1179 34.97 10.79 -11.76
CA LYS A 1179 36.09 10.65 -12.70
C LYS A 1179 35.60 10.44 -14.13
N HIS A 1180 34.57 9.62 -14.33
CA HIS A 1180 34.01 9.35 -15.66
C HIS A 1180 33.32 10.57 -16.28
N VAL A 1181 32.60 11.37 -15.48
CA VAL A 1181 32.06 12.67 -15.93
C VAL A 1181 33.18 13.60 -16.42
N GLY A 1182 34.30 13.62 -15.70
CA GLY A 1182 35.51 14.34 -16.11
C GLY A 1182 36.05 13.86 -17.47
N HIS A 1183 36.16 12.54 -17.66
CA HIS A 1183 36.60 11.91 -18.91
C HIS A 1183 35.67 12.23 -20.09
N ILE A 1184 34.34 12.17 -19.89
CA ILE A 1184 33.37 12.55 -20.93
C ILE A 1184 33.54 14.01 -21.34
N ASN A 1185 33.74 14.92 -20.38
CA ASN A 1185 33.96 16.34 -20.70
C ASN A 1185 35.27 16.60 -21.47
N GLU A 1186 36.30 15.78 -21.30
CA GLU A 1186 37.55 15.90 -22.07
C GLU A 1186 37.41 15.42 -23.52
N GLN A 1187 36.51 14.45 -23.77
CA GLN A 1187 36.36 13.79 -25.07
C GLN A 1187 35.18 14.30 -25.90
N GLU A 1188 34.11 14.75 -25.25
CA GLU A 1188 32.84 15.13 -25.86
C GLU A 1188 32.37 16.53 -25.41
N ASP A 1189 31.48 17.15 -26.18
CA ASP A 1189 30.90 18.45 -25.80
C ASP A 1189 29.78 18.26 -24.77
N ILE A 1190 30.17 18.21 -23.49
CA ILE A 1190 29.24 17.96 -22.38
C ILE A 1190 28.11 18.98 -22.30
N LYS A 1191 28.31 20.22 -22.78
CA LYS A 1191 27.22 21.21 -22.78
C LYS A 1191 26.15 20.82 -23.78
N LYS A 1192 26.55 20.38 -24.97
CA LYS A 1192 25.62 19.90 -25.99
C LYS A 1192 24.85 18.65 -25.53
N ILE A 1193 25.50 17.76 -24.77
CA ILE A 1193 24.85 16.58 -24.20
C ILE A 1193 23.84 17.01 -23.11
N SER A 1194 24.22 17.97 -22.26
CA SER A 1194 23.34 18.46 -21.20
C SER A 1194 22.06 19.12 -21.70
N ASP A 1195 22.03 19.62 -22.94
CA ASP A 1195 20.85 20.31 -23.49
C ASP A 1195 19.63 19.37 -23.67
N SER A 1196 19.81 18.04 -23.60
CA SER A 1196 18.73 17.04 -23.61
C SER A 1196 18.39 16.48 -22.22
N MET A 1197 18.93 17.06 -21.15
CA MET A 1197 18.73 16.64 -19.76
C MET A 1197 17.79 17.61 -19.04
N SER A 1198 17.10 17.19 -17.99
CA SER A 1198 16.22 18.03 -17.16
C SER A 1198 17.00 19.09 -16.38
N ALA A 1199 16.32 20.11 -15.86
CA ALA A 1199 16.95 21.13 -15.01
C ALA A 1199 17.66 20.54 -13.78
N GLY A 1200 17.05 19.55 -13.11
CA GLY A 1200 17.63 18.85 -11.97
C GLY A 1200 18.89 18.05 -12.35
N GLU A 1201 18.80 17.25 -13.42
CA GLU A 1201 19.94 16.48 -13.95
C GLU A 1201 21.13 17.41 -14.28
N ARG A 1202 20.87 18.55 -14.92
CA ARG A 1202 21.91 19.54 -15.25
C ARG A 1202 22.53 20.18 -13.99
N ALA A 1203 21.75 20.43 -12.95
CA ALA A 1203 22.26 21.00 -11.70
C ALA A 1203 23.20 20.00 -10.98
N ASN A 1204 22.82 18.73 -10.91
CA ASN A 1204 23.66 17.66 -10.37
C ASN A 1204 24.94 17.49 -11.18
N LEU A 1205 24.85 17.53 -12.51
CA LEU A 1205 26.01 17.47 -13.40
C LEU A 1205 27.01 18.61 -13.13
N VAL A 1206 26.51 19.84 -12.92
CA VAL A 1206 27.33 20.99 -12.55
C VAL A 1206 28.04 20.76 -11.20
N ALA A 1207 27.33 20.23 -10.20
CA ALA A 1207 27.91 19.90 -8.90
C ALA A 1207 29.01 18.83 -9.01
N MET A 1208 28.79 17.78 -9.81
CA MET A 1208 29.82 16.76 -10.07
C MET A 1208 31.03 17.32 -10.80
N LEU A 1209 30.82 18.14 -11.84
CA LEU A 1209 31.91 18.83 -12.54
C LEU A 1209 32.73 19.72 -11.60
N ALA A 1210 32.11 20.28 -10.57
CA ALA A 1210 32.82 21.08 -9.57
C ALA A 1210 33.79 20.26 -8.69
N LYS A 1211 33.50 18.97 -8.49
CA LYS A 1211 34.40 18.02 -7.80
C LYS A 1211 35.60 17.62 -8.68
N THR A 1212 35.57 17.87 -9.99
CA THR A 1212 36.68 17.56 -10.91
C THR A 1212 37.79 18.63 -10.91
N SER A 1213 39.00 18.25 -11.31
CA SER A 1213 40.21 19.09 -11.21
C SER A 1213 40.29 20.32 -12.14
N SER A 1214 39.26 20.59 -12.97
CA SER A 1214 39.24 21.69 -13.96
C SER A 1214 37.99 22.58 -13.87
N THR A 1215 37.74 23.17 -12.70
CA THR A 1215 36.47 23.78 -12.28
C THR A 1215 36.04 25.08 -12.98
N GLU A 1216 36.90 26.11 -13.05
CA GLU A 1216 36.47 27.48 -13.41
C GLU A 1216 35.99 27.64 -14.87
N GLY A 1217 36.65 26.98 -15.83
CA GLY A 1217 36.28 27.07 -17.24
C GLY A 1217 35.03 26.27 -17.62
N LEU A 1218 34.66 25.29 -16.79
CA LEU A 1218 33.54 24.37 -17.02
C LEU A 1218 32.24 24.93 -16.48
N LEU A 1219 32.25 25.45 -15.25
CA LEU A 1219 31.11 26.15 -14.66
C LEU A 1219 30.68 27.35 -15.51
N ALA A 1220 31.63 28.01 -16.18
CA ALA A 1220 31.36 29.11 -17.10
C ALA A 1220 30.41 28.75 -18.27
N LYS A 1221 30.33 27.48 -18.67
CA LYS A 1221 29.41 27.00 -19.72
C LYS A 1221 27.94 27.02 -19.27
N PHE A 1222 27.68 27.03 -17.96
CA PHE A 1222 26.35 26.96 -17.35
C PHE A 1222 25.89 28.26 -16.67
N ILE A 1223 26.74 29.29 -16.60
CA ILE A 1223 26.38 30.63 -16.06
C ILE A 1223 25.13 31.23 -16.72
N LYS A 1224 24.87 30.89 -17.98
CA LYS A 1224 23.71 31.35 -18.76
C LYS A 1224 22.71 30.23 -19.05
N ASP A 1225 22.65 29.21 -18.20
CA ASP A 1225 21.62 28.17 -18.34
C ASP A 1225 20.22 28.78 -18.25
N LYS A 1226 19.26 28.16 -18.94
CA LYS A 1226 17.87 28.65 -18.96
C LYS A 1226 17.19 28.43 -17.61
N SER A 1227 17.54 27.35 -16.90
CA SER A 1227 16.98 27.04 -15.59
C SER A 1227 17.62 27.89 -14.48
N ARG A 1228 16.80 28.35 -13.54
CA ARG A 1228 17.27 29.05 -12.34
C ARG A 1228 18.05 28.12 -11.41
N LYS A 1229 17.53 26.91 -11.16
CA LYS A 1229 18.17 25.87 -10.32
C LYS A 1229 19.63 25.64 -10.70
N VAL A 1230 19.90 25.52 -12.00
CA VAL A 1230 21.28 25.36 -12.53
C VAL A 1230 22.12 26.61 -12.30
N ARG A 1231 21.57 27.81 -12.57
CA ARG A 1231 22.30 29.08 -12.37
C ARG A 1231 22.64 29.33 -10.90
N ASP A 1232 21.71 29.05 -9.99
CA ASP A 1232 21.90 29.23 -8.55
C ASP A 1232 22.99 28.29 -8.00
N VAL A 1233 23.04 27.04 -8.49
CA VAL A 1233 24.13 26.09 -8.17
C VAL A 1233 25.47 26.59 -8.72
N VAL A 1234 25.51 27.06 -9.97
CA VAL A 1234 26.73 27.63 -10.56
C VAL A 1234 27.23 28.85 -9.77
N GLU A 1235 26.34 29.77 -9.41
CA GLU A 1235 26.68 30.97 -8.63
C GLU A 1235 27.19 30.60 -7.24
N ARG A 1236 26.57 29.63 -6.57
CA ARG A 1236 27.01 29.11 -5.27
C ARG A 1236 28.40 28.47 -5.32
N LEU A 1237 28.75 27.82 -6.42
CA LEU A 1237 30.03 27.13 -6.60
C LEU A 1237 31.16 28.06 -7.09
N ILE A 1238 30.81 29.19 -7.70
CA ILE A 1238 31.77 30.22 -8.14
C ILE A 1238 32.11 31.20 -7.00
N ASN A 1239 31.17 31.46 -6.10
CA ASN A 1239 31.34 32.32 -4.92
C ASN A 1239 31.94 31.54 -3.75
#